data_AF-A0A5C6N5J8-F1
#
_entry.id   AF-A0A5C6N5J8-F1
#
_cell.length_a   1.000
_cell.length_b   1.000
_cell.length_c   1.000
_cell.angle_alpha   90.00
_cell.angle_beta   90.00
_cell.angle_gamma   90.00
#
_symmetry.space_group_name_H-M   'P 1'
#
loop_
_entity.id
_entity.type
_entity.pdbx_description
1 polymer ?
#
loop_
_entity_poly.entity_id
_entity_poly.type
_entity_poly.pdbx_seq_one_letter_code
_entity_poly.pdbx_strand_id
1 'polypeptide(L)'
;MDPLCFPLVVLCLFRLWTVTYAIDCGEGQFEGQERCCDMCPPGQYVKDFCTKDQQTVCSPCEEGYFSSQYSPFDRCDVCQLCQQNYTQKCTPTTDAVCSCLPGFLCSNSLCSHCQEDKDSVGGTPKVSPTQTDLVSVILSISFLLLSVVLLLLLATSCLRKLRRLSRDTNATADNLAITAKTADFQLSQEESGLSLIIQDVSKDNEGRCRRSCDSGSCSASCLENATSDWEALFWKEEMELTLVGLQYSGKTTFVNVIASGHFSEDMIPTVGFNMRKVTKGNVTIKIWDIGGQPRFRSMWERYCRGVNAIVYMVDAADQEKVEASRNELHNLLDKPQLQGIPVLVLGNKRDLPTAIDEKQLIEKMNLAAIQDREVCCYSISCKEKDNIAFGLGPNVSSGFNFPLSFSLHKLDLLFSETKETDPRGNSWSGRIHGQKYEETTTTCSEFAEESDKRSYLNFFDGHKDEYARRYSSFPDALKAKMKDMAKEMFYFGYDNYMRHAFPADELNPIECNGRGPDVLNPILGGLISTHILLTDTKHPFGNVGFEGYDNELLHLAHDLAVRLLPAFENTSTGIPYPRVNLKTGVPPDSINETCTAGAGSLLVEFGILSRLIGDSTFEWVARRAVKALWSLRNNETGLLGNVVNIQTGQWVGKQSGLGAGMDSFYEYLLKSYILFGEKEDHKMFQTAYESIQNHMRRGRESCNAGQGDPPLYVNVNMCSGEIINTWIDSLQAFFPGLQVLYGDVDNAICLHAFYYAIWKRFGALPERYNWQLQAPDVLFYPLRPELVESTYLLYQATKNPFYLHVGMDILQSLEKNAKVRCGYATLHHVVEKSKEDRMESFFLSETCKYLYLLFDEDNPLHRSDNKYIFTTEGHVVPIDKRFREKEWNKLFSYENGVLPEGTQSRSPPASNISNCNRIPEEQRYALPLKSIYMKQIDHMVGLF
;
A
#
# COMPACT_ATOMS: atom_id res chain seq x y z
N MET A 1 49.69 -36.71 20.52
CA MET A 1 50.37 -37.55 19.51
C MET A 1 49.41 -37.68 18.33
N ASP A 2 49.69 -36.82 17.35
CA ASP A 2 49.29 -36.70 15.94
C ASP A 2 47.94 -37.18 15.41
N PRO A 3 47.10 -36.25 14.92
CA PRO A 3 45.94 -36.51 14.07
C PRO A 3 46.16 -35.94 12.66
N LEU A 4 46.61 -36.75 11.69
CA LEU A 4 46.56 -36.39 10.26
C LEU A 4 46.35 -37.66 9.43
N CYS A 5 45.15 -38.23 9.53
CA CYS A 5 44.73 -39.31 8.64
C CYS A 5 43.20 -39.38 8.55
N PHE A 6 42.52 -38.29 8.18
CA PHE A 6 41.07 -38.34 7.88
C PHE A 6 40.59 -37.11 7.08
N PRO A 7 41.13 -36.85 5.87
CA PRO A 7 40.21 -36.39 4.82
C PRO A 7 40.68 -36.75 3.39
N LEU A 8 40.83 -38.04 3.06
CA LEU A 8 40.99 -38.47 1.65
C LEU A 8 39.88 -39.42 1.17
N VAL A 9 39.06 -39.93 2.09
CA VAL A 9 37.93 -40.82 1.76
C VAL A 9 36.62 -40.04 1.54
N VAL A 10 36.49 -38.84 2.12
CA VAL A 10 35.28 -38.01 2.01
C VAL A 10 35.18 -37.27 0.66
N LEU A 11 36.30 -37.03 -0.02
CA LEU A 11 36.32 -36.35 -1.32
C LEU A 11 35.98 -37.25 -2.52
N CYS A 12 36.01 -38.59 -2.35
CA CYS A 12 35.63 -39.52 -3.43
C CYS A 12 34.15 -39.96 -3.36
N LEU A 13 33.47 -39.80 -2.23
CA LEU A 13 32.05 -40.16 -2.08
C LEU A 13 31.08 -38.99 -2.35
N PHE A 14 31.57 -37.75 -2.39
CA PHE A 14 30.78 -36.57 -2.77
C PHE A 14 30.75 -36.27 -4.29
N ARG A 15 31.34 -37.13 -5.13
CA ARG A 15 31.31 -36.99 -6.60
C ARG A 15 30.27 -37.86 -7.32
N LEU A 16 29.33 -38.48 -6.58
CA LEU A 16 28.32 -39.35 -7.18
C LEU A 16 26.86 -39.04 -6.81
N TRP A 17 26.56 -37.95 -6.09
CA TRP A 17 25.16 -37.63 -5.74
C TRP A 17 24.90 -36.12 -5.58
N THR A 18 25.18 -35.35 -6.64
CA THR A 18 24.53 -34.05 -6.95
C THR A 18 24.94 -33.63 -8.35
N VAL A 19 24.29 -34.20 -9.36
CA VAL A 19 24.16 -33.56 -10.66
C VAL A 19 22.66 -33.41 -10.90
N THR A 20 22.04 -32.46 -10.20
CA THR A 20 20.87 -31.78 -10.74
C THR A 20 21.39 -30.84 -11.81
N TYR A 21 21.27 -31.25 -13.07
CA TYR A 21 21.45 -30.37 -14.21
C TYR A 21 20.42 -29.25 -14.09
N ALA A 22 20.82 -28.06 -13.67
CA ALA A 22 20.09 -26.85 -14.03
C ALA A 22 20.30 -26.67 -15.54
N ILE A 23 19.23 -26.75 -16.32
CA ILE A 23 19.29 -26.64 -17.77
C ILE A 23 19.24 -25.15 -18.11
N ASP A 24 20.39 -24.56 -18.42
CA ASP A 24 20.48 -23.16 -18.85
C ASP A 24 20.01 -23.06 -20.32
N CYS A 25 18.79 -22.58 -20.53
CA CYS A 25 18.15 -22.49 -21.85
C CYS A 25 18.49 -21.17 -22.56
N GLY A 26 18.73 -21.25 -23.88
CA GLY A 26 19.13 -20.09 -24.69
C GLY A 26 17.98 -19.14 -25.05
N GLU A 27 18.29 -18.01 -25.68
CA GLU A 27 17.28 -17.05 -26.17
C GLU A 27 16.23 -17.73 -27.06
N GLY A 28 14.94 -17.55 -26.74
CA GLY A 28 13.81 -18.16 -27.45
C GLY A 28 13.43 -19.56 -26.96
N GLN A 29 13.99 -20.03 -25.84
CA GLN A 29 13.66 -21.31 -25.21
C GLN A 29 13.23 -21.12 -23.74
N PHE A 30 12.37 -22.01 -23.23
CA PHE A 30 11.96 -22.06 -21.82
C PHE A 30 12.27 -23.44 -21.22
N GLU A 31 12.41 -23.51 -19.90
CA GLU A 31 12.71 -24.75 -19.20
C GLU A 31 11.45 -25.64 -19.13
N GLY A 32 11.50 -26.78 -19.81
CA GLY A 32 10.50 -27.85 -19.70
C GLY A 32 10.93 -28.93 -18.70
N GLN A 33 10.08 -29.94 -18.48
CA GLN A 33 10.20 -30.96 -17.44
C GLN A 33 11.50 -31.80 -17.40
N GLU A 34 12.46 -31.58 -18.31
CA GLU A 34 13.85 -32.11 -18.30
C GLU A 34 14.67 -31.67 -19.55
N ARG A 35 14.24 -30.62 -20.28
CA ARG A 35 14.90 -30.11 -21.50
C ARG A 35 14.51 -28.67 -21.81
N CYS A 36 15.28 -27.98 -22.64
CA CYS A 36 14.89 -26.68 -23.20
C CYS A 36 13.85 -26.84 -24.30
N CYS A 37 12.77 -26.07 -24.19
CA CYS A 37 11.64 -26.10 -25.09
C CYS A 37 11.57 -24.82 -25.89
N ASP A 38 11.43 -24.94 -27.21
CA ASP A 38 11.36 -23.78 -28.09
C ASP A 38 10.04 -23.02 -27.85
N MET A 39 10.12 -21.70 -27.72
CA MET A 39 8.94 -20.84 -27.72
C MET A 39 8.37 -20.75 -29.14
N CYS A 40 7.05 -20.56 -29.26
CA CYS A 40 6.43 -20.39 -30.56
C CYS A 40 6.77 -19.02 -31.17
N PRO A 41 7.11 -18.94 -32.46
CA PRO A 41 7.48 -17.69 -33.10
C PRO A 41 6.31 -16.70 -33.15
N PRO A 42 6.57 -15.40 -33.36
CA PRO A 42 5.52 -14.41 -33.56
C PRO A 42 4.49 -14.88 -34.60
N GLY A 43 3.21 -14.66 -34.33
CA GLY A 43 2.11 -15.18 -35.15
C GLY A 43 1.64 -16.59 -34.81
N GLN A 44 2.22 -17.23 -33.79
CA GLN A 44 1.84 -18.57 -33.37
C GLN A 44 1.72 -18.67 -31.85
N TYR A 45 0.95 -19.67 -31.39
CA TYR A 45 0.79 -20.07 -29.99
C TYR A 45 1.13 -21.55 -29.80
N VAL A 46 1.39 -21.94 -28.56
CA VAL A 46 1.70 -23.33 -28.19
C VAL A 46 0.42 -24.16 -28.25
N LYS A 47 0.32 -25.05 -29.24
CA LYS A 47 -0.78 -26.01 -29.32
C LYS A 47 -0.56 -27.20 -28.39
N ASP A 48 0.65 -27.75 -28.41
CA ASP A 48 1.06 -28.83 -27.53
C ASP A 48 2.40 -28.47 -26.88
N PHE A 49 2.44 -28.51 -25.55
CA PHE A 49 3.66 -28.26 -24.80
C PHE A 49 4.69 -29.36 -25.04
N CYS A 50 5.97 -28.98 -24.97
CA CYS A 50 7.05 -29.94 -25.08
C CYS A 50 6.97 -31.04 -24.00
N THR A 51 7.38 -32.25 -24.35
CA THR A 51 7.57 -33.37 -23.43
C THR A 51 9.02 -33.81 -23.47
N LYS A 52 9.42 -34.80 -22.67
CA LYS A 52 10.78 -35.37 -22.73
C LYS A 52 11.18 -35.76 -24.15
N ASP A 53 10.23 -36.32 -24.91
CA ASP A 53 10.48 -36.89 -26.25
C ASP A 53 10.05 -35.99 -27.43
N GLN A 54 9.24 -34.93 -27.20
CA GLN A 54 8.66 -34.11 -28.28
C GLN A 54 8.82 -32.61 -28.03
N GLN A 55 9.12 -31.84 -29.09
CA GLN A 55 9.24 -30.36 -29.00
C GLN A 55 7.90 -29.66 -29.05
N THR A 56 7.86 -28.44 -28.52
CA THR A 56 6.71 -27.53 -28.57
C THR A 56 6.10 -27.52 -29.98
N VAL A 57 4.81 -27.78 -30.07
CA VAL A 57 4.07 -27.73 -31.32
C VAL A 57 3.36 -26.40 -31.40
N CYS A 58 3.64 -25.62 -32.43
CA CYS A 58 3.08 -24.29 -32.62
C CYS A 58 1.93 -24.30 -33.62
N SER A 59 0.92 -23.45 -33.40
CA SER A 59 -0.20 -23.22 -34.32
C SER A 59 -0.42 -21.74 -34.57
N PRO A 60 -0.86 -21.34 -35.78
CA PRO A 60 -1.03 -19.93 -36.14
C PRO A 60 -2.16 -19.27 -35.37
N CYS A 61 -1.99 -17.99 -35.01
CA CYS A 61 -3.06 -17.18 -34.42
C CYS A 61 -4.25 -17.06 -35.38
N GLU A 62 -5.46 -17.19 -34.84
CA GLU A 62 -6.70 -16.98 -35.58
C GLU A 62 -6.97 -15.50 -35.85
N GLU A 63 -7.90 -15.21 -36.77
CA GLU A 63 -8.26 -13.82 -37.12
C GLU A 63 -8.81 -13.07 -35.89
N GLY A 64 -8.25 -11.90 -35.59
CA GLY A 64 -8.58 -11.15 -34.37
C GLY A 64 -7.64 -11.41 -33.18
N TYR A 65 -6.61 -12.24 -33.36
CA TYR A 65 -5.57 -12.48 -32.36
C TYR A 65 -4.17 -12.28 -32.94
N PHE A 66 -3.20 -11.93 -32.10
CA PHE A 66 -1.81 -11.73 -32.49
C PHE A 66 -0.80 -12.24 -31.44
N SER A 67 0.44 -12.45 -31.86
CA SER A 67 1.58 -12.72 -30.99
C SER A 67 2.79 -12.01 -31.60
N SER A 68 3.30 -10.97 -30.93
CA SER A 68 4.35 -10.10 -31.48
C SER A 68 5.77 -10.55 -31.16
N GLN A 69 5.92 -11.48 -30.23
CA GLN A 69 7.19 -12.01 -29.75
C GLN A 69 7.14 -13.53 -29.68
N TYR A 70 8.29 -14.15 -29.41
CA TYR A 70 8.33 -15.57 -29.12
C TYR A 70 7.51 -15.85 -27.85
N SER A 71 6.50 -16.72 -27.95
CA SER A 71 5.50 -16.94 -26.93
C SER A 71 5.53 -18.37 -26.40
N PRO A 72 5.63 -18.58 -25.07
CA PRO A 72 5.44 -19.88 -24.45
C PRO A 72 3.96 -20.19 -24.16
N PHE A 73 3.04 -19.31 -24.53
CA PHE A 73 1.62 -19.41 -24.15
C PHE A 73 0.80 -20.24 -25.14
N ASP A 74 -0.23 -20.90 -24.63
CA ASP A 74 -1.18 -21.74 -25.39
C ASP A 74 -2.29 -20.95 -26.10
N ARG A 75 -2.15 -19.62 -26.14
CA ARG A 75 -3.07 -18.70 -26.80
C ARG A 75 -2.32 -17.49 -27.36
N CYS A 76 -2.93 -16.86 -28.35
CA CYS A 76 -2.49 -15.55 -28.86
C CYS A 76 -3.22 -14.42 -28.11
N ASP A 77 -2.62 -13.22 -28.08
CA ASP A 77 -3.20 -12.01 -27.51
C ASP A 77 -4.39 -11.54 -28.37
N VAL A 78 -5.44 -11.00 -27.77
CA VAL A 78 -6.59 -10.44 -28.52
C VAL A 78 -6.18 -9.10 -29.13
N CYS A 79 -6.49 -8.89 -30.41
CA CYS A 79 -6.23 -7.63 -31.09
C CYS A 79 -7.03 -6.46 -30.48
N GLN A 80 -6.40 -5.30 -30.37
CA GLN A 80 -7.06 -4.06 -29.97
C GLN A 80 -8.19 -3.69 -30.95
N LEU A 81 -9.39 -3.44 -30.41
CA LEU A 81 -10.55 -2.96 -31.17
C LEU A 81 -10.58 -1.42 -31.18
N CYS A 82 -10.54 -0.82 -32.37
CA CYS A 82 -10.56 0.64 -32.52
C CYS A 82 -12.00 1.16 -32.68
N GLN A 83 -12.36 2.16 -31.87
CA GLN A 83 -13.72 2.72 -31.88
C GLN A 83 -14.06 3.46 -33.18
N GLN A 84 -13.08 4.11 -33.83
CA GLN A 84 -13.32 4.92 -35.03
C GLN A 84 -12.51 4.47 -36.24
N ASN A 85 -11.17 4.45 -36.14
CA ASN A 85 -10.32 4.13 -37.28
C ASN A 85 -9.05 3.37 -36.88
N TYR A 86 -8.50 2.61 -37.83
CA TYR A 86 -7.26 1.86 -37.67
C TYR A 86 -6.16 2.54 -38.48
N THR A 87 -5.06 2.89 -37.81
CA THR A 87 -3.81 3.29 -38.47
C THR A 87 -3.10 2.06 -39.03
N GLN A 88 -3.09 0.98 -38.25
CA GLN A 88 -2.59 -0.32 -38.64
C GLN A 88 -3.61 -1.36 -38.20
N LYS A 89 -4.06 -2.20 -39.14
CA LYS A 89 -4.97 -3.31 -38.83
C LYS A 89 -4.19 -4.44 -38.17
N CYS A 90 -4.85 -5.15 -37.26
CA CYS A 90 -4.25 -6.28 -36.60
C CYS A 90 -3.83 -7.35 -37.61
N THR A 91 -2.68 -7.97 -37.35
CA THR A 91 -2.19 -9.15 -38.07
C THR A 91 -1.83 -10.22 -37.05
N PRO A 92 -1.69 -11.50 -37.43
CA PRO A 92 -1.23 -12.54 -36.51
C PRO A 92 0.06 -12.18 -35.76
N THR A 93 0.92 -11.34 -36.32
CA THR A 93 2.20 -10.95 -35.72
C THR A 93 2.20 -9.58 -35.04
N THR A 94 1.17 -8.76 -35.19
CA THR A 94 1.19 -7.37 -34.72
C THR A 94 -0.20 -6.90 -34.29
N ASP A 95 -0.27 -6.23 -33.14
CA ASP A 95 -1.51 -5.62 -32.66
C ASP A 95 -2.06 -4.54 -33.62
N ALA A 96 -3.34 -4.24 -33.49
CA ALA A 96 -3.97 -3.12 -34.16
C ALA A 96 -3.59 -1.78 -33.50
N VAL A 97 -3.28 -0.78 -34.32
CA VAL A 97 -2.99 0.59 -33.84
C VAL A 97 -4.14 1.50 -34.22
N CYS A 98 -4.77 2.14 -33.24
CA CYS A 98 -5.92 3.01 -33.46
C CYS A 98 -5.53 4.43 -33.86
N SER A 99 -6.42 5.07 -34.63
CA SER A 99 -6.41 6.52 -34.89
C SER A 99 -7.80 7.10 -34.73
N CYS A 100 -7.84 8.38 -34.40
CA CYS A 100 -9.05 9.19 -34.43
C CYS A 100 -9.25 9.84 -35.80
N LEU A 101 -10.50 10.05 -36.18
CA LEU A 101 -10.82 10.82 -37.38
C LEU A 101 -10.39 12.30 -37.22
N PRO A 102 -10.11 13.01 -38.32
CA PRO A 102 -9.80 14.44 -38.27
C PRO A 102 -10.87 15.22 -37.49
N GLY A 103 -10.45 16.06 -36.55
CA GLY A 103 -11.34 16.78 -35.62
C GLY A 103 -11.60 16.06 -34.29
N PHE A 104 -10.93 14.93 -34.03
CA PHE A 104 -10.96 14.22 -32.75
C PHE A 104 -9.54 13.95 -32.24
N LEU A 105 -9.30 14.13 -30.95
CA LEU A 105 -8.04 13.85 -30.26
C LEU A 105 -8.12 12.53 -29.49
N CYS A 106 -7.00 11.79 -29.42
CA CYS A 106 -6.88 10.58 -28.61
C CYS A 106 -7.01 10.95 -27.13
N SER A 107 -7.97 10.37 -26.42
CA SER A 107 -8.16 10.63 -24.98
C SER A 107 -7.25 9.78 -24.10
N ASN A 108 -6.49 8.84 -24.67
CA ASN A 108 -5.51 8.01 -23.99
C ASN A 108 -4.32 7.68 -24.90
N SER A 109 -3.25 7.12 -24.32
CA SER A 109 -2.00 6.79 -25.03
C SER A 109 -2.14 5.70 -26.09
N LEU A 110 -3.18 4.87 -26.01
CA LEU A 110 -3.49 3.80 -26.97
C LEU A 110 -4.47 4.24 -28.08
N CYS A 111 -4.96 5.48 -28.01
CA CYS A 111 -5.95 6.08 -28.92
C CYS A 111 -7.21 5.21 -29.15
N SER A 112 -7.62 4.42 -28.15
CA SER A 112 -8.83 3.58 -28.24
C SER A 112 -10.12 4.38 -28.09
N HIS A 113 -10.03 5.60 -27.53
CA HIS A 113 -11.13 6.55 -27.41
C HIS A 113 -10.75 7.91 -28.02
N CYS A 114 -11.70 8.49 -28.75
CA CYS A 114 -11.55 9.71 -29.52
C CYS A 114 -12.53 10.77 -29.01
N GLN A 115 -12.03 11.96 -28.68
CA GLN A 115 -12.82 13.09 -28.19
C GLN A 115 -12.80 14.25 -29.18
N GLU A 116 -13.93 14.90 -29.44
CA GLU A 116 -14.00 16.04 -30.36
C GLU A 116 -13.05 17.17 -29.96
N ASP A 117 -12.25 17.61 -30.92
CA ASP A 117 -11.34 18.75 -30.84
C ASP A 117 -12.15 20.04 -31.02
N LYS A 118 -12.53 20.66 -29.91
CA LYS A 118 -13.37 21.87 -29.89
C LYS A 118 -12.64 23.14 -30.36
N ASP A 119 -11.35 23.05 -30.70
CA ASP A 119 -10.54 24.21 -31.07
C ASP A 119 -10.32 24.38 -32.60
N SER A 120 -10.98 23.57 -33.43
CA SER A 120 -10.81 23.62 -34.89
C SER A 120 -11.90 24.42 -35.63
N VAL A 121 -12.00 25.73 -35.35
CA VAL A 121 -12.55 26.71 -36.31
C VAL A 121 -11.54 27.85 -36.52
N GLY A 122 -10.66 27.65 -37.50
CA GLY A 122 -10.02 28.75 -38.25
C GLY A 122 -8.49 28.81 -38.24
N GLY A 123 -7.86 28.47 -39.38
CA GLY A 123 -6.67 29.22 -39.87
C GLY A 123 -5.38 28.48 -40.27
N THR A 124 -5.36 27.94 -41.50
CA THR A 124 -4.24 27.87 -42.49
C THR A 124 -2.89 27.17 -42.21
N PRO A 125 -2.23 26.59 -43.26
CA PRO A 125 -1.25 25.50 -43.13
C PRO A 125 0.20 25.98 -43.00
N LYS A 126 1.01 25.29 -42.16
CA LYS A 126 2.46 25.49 -42.09
C LYS A 126 3.20 24.53 -43.02
N VAL A 127 3.99 25.14 -43.89
CA VAL A 127 4.90 24.56 -44.88
C VAL A 127 6.10 23.90 -44.20
N SER A 128 6.52 22.74 -44.71
CA SER A 128 7.78 22.04 -44.38
C SER A 128 9.00 22.74 -44.97
N PRO A 129 10.15 22.86 -44.25
CA PRO A 129 11.42 23.12 -44.90
C PRO A 129 12.26 21.85 -45.03
N THR A 130 12.68 21.62 -46.27
CA THR A 130 13.68 20.65 -46.72
C THR A 130 15.12 21.15 -46.50
N GLN A 131 15.99 20.23 -46.09
CA GLN A 131 17.36 20.04 -46.61
C GLN A 131 18.45 21.10 -46.29
N THR A 132 18.96 21.11 -45.05
CA THR A 132 20.34 21.54 -44.73
C THR A 132 20.84 20.85 -43.43
N ASP A 133 21.06 19.53 -43.42
CA ASP A 133 21.61 18.84 -42.24
C ASP A 133 22.46 17.61 -42.61
N LEU A 134 23.65 17.84 -43.17
CA LEU A 134 24.66 16.78 -43.30
C LEU A 134 26.06 17.21 -42.87
N VAL A 135 26.37 18.52 -42.90
CA VAL A 135 27.70 19.03 -42.54
C VAL A 135 27.85 19.24 -41.02
N SER A 136 26.76 19.57 -40.31
CA SER A 136 26.75 19.72 -38.85
C SER A 136 27.03 18.39 -38.14
N VAL A 137 26.33 17.32 -38.56
CA VAL A 137 26.41 15.99 -37.94
C VAL A 137 27.81 15.37 -38.07
N ILE A 138 28.50 15.57 -39.21
CA ILE A 138 29.84 15.02 -39.44
C ILE A 138 30.89 15.72 -38.55
N LEU A 139 30.73 17.02 -38.28
CA LEU A 139 31.62 17.77 -37.39
C LEU A 139 31.39 17.38 -35.91
N SER A 140 30.15 17.11 -35.51
CA SER A 140 29.83 16.66 -34.14
C SER A 140 30.43 15.29 -33.83
N ILE A 141 30.35 14.34 -34.77
CA ILE A 141 30.87 12.97 -34.58
C ILE A 141 32.40 12.99 -34.52
N SER A 142 33.05 13.85 -35.30
CA SER A 142 34.52 13.98 -35.30
C SER A 142 35.06 14.52 -33.98
N PHE A 143 34.34 15.45 -33.33
CA PHE A 143 34.74 16.01 -32.03
C PHE A 143 34.55 15.02 -30.88
N LEU A 144 33.51 14.19 -30.96
CA LEU A 144 33.20 13.16 -29.97
C LEU A 144 34.21 12.01 -29.99
N LEU A 145 34.68 11.62 -31.19
CA LEU A 145 35.74 10.61 -31.31
C LEU A 145 37.09 11.12 -30.77
N LEU A 146 37.39 12.41 -30.91
CA LEU A 146 38.64 13.00 -30.41
C LEU A 146 38.66 13.08 -28.88
N SER A 147 37.52 13.35 -28.22
CA SER A 147 37.42 13.42 -26.76
C SER A 147 37.55 12.05 -26.09
N VAL A 148 36.98 11.00 -26.70
CA VAL A 148 37.09 9.62 -26.19
C VAL A 148 38.54 9.10 -26.28
N VAL A 149 39.26 9.42 -27.35
CA VAL A 149 40.68 9.04 -27.48
C VAL A 149 41.55 9.73 -26.42
N LEU A 150 41.27 11.00 -26.10
CA LEU A 150 42.01 11.73 -25.06
C LEU A 150 41.76 11.16 -23.65
N LEU A 151 40.52 10.77 -23.35
CA LEU A 151 40.14 10.13 -22.08
C LEU A 151 40.83 8.77 -21.88
N LEU A 152 40.93 7.96 -22.93
CA LEU A 152 41.61 6.66 -22.87
C LEU A 152 43.13 6.81 -22.64
N LEU A 153 43.76 7.85 -23.20
CA LEU A 153 45.17 8.16 -22.96
C LEU A 153 45.44 8.65 -21.53
N LEU A 154 44.52 9.41 -20.94
CA LEU A 154 44.62 9.87 -19.55
C LEU A 154 44.40 8.72 -18.55
N ALA A 155 43.42 7.85 -18.80
CA ALA A 155 43.15 6.68 -17.96
C ALA A 155 44.34 5.70 -17.91
N THR A 156 44.99 5.46 -19.07
CA THR A 156 46.16 4.58 -19.14
C THR A 156 47.40 5.18 -18.45
N SER A 157 47.54 6.51 -18.42
CA SER A 157 48.59 7.18 -17.65
C SER A 157 48.36 7.10 -16.13
N CYS A 158 47.10 7.23 -15.69
CA CYS A 158 46.72 7.15 -14.27
C CYS A 158 46.93 5.73 -13.69
N LEU A 159 46.53 4.70 -14.42
CA LEU A 159 46.74 3.30 -14.03
C LEU A 159 48.21 2.91 -13.91
N ARG A 160 49.09 3.49 -14.74
CA ARG A 160 50.55 3.30 -14.63
C ARG A 160 51.16 3.93 -13.38
N LYS A 161 50.56 5.01 -12.87
CA LYS A 161 51.02 5.71 -11.66
C LYS A 161 50.56 5.02 -10.38
N LEU A 162 49.33 4.51 -10.36
CA LEU A 162 48.76 3.76 -9.22
C LEU A 162 49.46 2.41 -8.99
N ARG A 163 49.91 1.71 -10.04
CA ARG A 163 50.69 0.47 -9.89
C ARG A 163 52.09 0.66 -9.30
N ARG A 164 52.63 1.89 -9.27
CA ARG A 164 53.94 2.18 -8.66
C ARG A 164 53.86 2.46 -7.15
N LEU A 165 52.69 2.87 -6.64
CA LEU A 165 52.50 3.23 -5.23
C LEU A 165 52.09 2.04 -4.34
N SER A 166 51.59 0.95 -4.94
CA SER A 166 51.11 -0.25 -4.21
C SER A 166 52.22 -1.18 -3.70
N ARG A 167 53.51 -0.85 -3.87
CA ARG A 167 54.63 -1.77 -3.54
C ARG A 167 55.26 -1.59 -2.15
N ASP A 168 54.96 -0.52 -1.41
CA ASP A 168 55.86 -0.08 -0.34
C ASP A 168 55.39 -0.25 1.12
N THR A 169 54.18 -0.74 1.45
CA THR A 169 53.75 -0.75 2.86
C THR A 169 52.93 -1.98 3.29
N ASN A 170 53.65 -3.06 3.62
CA ASN A 170 53.18 -4.17 4.45
C ASN A 170 54.01 -4.20 5.74
N ALA A 171 53.44 -3.90 6.92
CA ALA A 171 53.92 -4.36 8.23
C ALA A 171 52.94 -4.06 9.40
N THR A 172 52.53 -5.14 10.10
CA THR A 172 52.12 -5.30 11.54
C THR A 172 50.82 -4.60 12.04
N ALA A 173 49.71 -5.30 12.41
CA ALA A 173 49.40 -6.13 13.61
C ALA A 173 49.46 -5.33 14.95
N ASP A 174 48.57 -5.35 15.96
CA ASP A 174 47.56 -6.29 16.50
C ASP A 174 46.67 -5.61 17.61
N ASN A 175 45.45 -6.16 17.84
CA ASN A 175 44.70 -6.42 19.10
C ASN A 175 43.92 -5.40 20.02
N LEU A 176 42.74 -5.91 20.48
CA LEU A 176 41.91 -5.73 21.73
C LEU A 176 40.59 -4.88 21.78
N ALA A 177 39.44 -5.58 21.62
CA ALA A 177 38.31 -5.84 22.57
C ALA A 177 37.28 -4.77 23.09
N ILE A 178 35.99 -5.04 22.77
CA ILE A 178 34.70 -4.99 23.57
C ILE A 178 34.20 -3.59 24.06
N THR A 179 33.02 -3.01 23.71
CA THR A 179 31.58 -3.37 23.90
C THR A 179 30.70 -2.41 23.07
N ALA A 180 29.46 -2.79 22.69
CA ALA A 180 28.53 -1.92 21.97
C ALA A 180 27.33 -1.47 22.84
N LYS A 181 26.88 -0.22 22.65
CA LYS A 181 25.54 0.26 23.04
C LYS A 181 24.81 0.80 21.82
N THR A 182 23.55 0.39 21.79
CA THR A 182 22.48 0.48 20.80
C THR A 182 21.89 1.89 20.67
N ALA A 183 21.51 2.25 19.45
CA ALA A 183 20.24 2.92 19.11
C ALA A 183 20.22 3.25 17.61
N ASP A 184 19.38 2.57 16.82
CA ASP A 184 18.81 3.01 15.54
C ASP A 184 17.48 2.29 15.37
N PHE A 185 16.39 3.01 15.08
CA PHE A 185 15.14 2.44 14.59
C PHE A 185 14.45 3.46 13.69
N GLN A 186 14.26 3.10 12.42
CA GLN A 186 13.42 3.76 11.41
C GLN A 186 12.03 3.10 11.40
N LEU A 187 10.99 3.88 11.08
CA LEU A 187 9.60 3.42 10.92
C LEU A 187 9.38 2.91 9.49
N SER A 188 9.04 1.64 9.35
CA SER A 188 8.55 1.00 8.13
C SER A 188 7.03 0.78 8.22
N GLN A 189 6.37 0.88 7.07
CA GLN A 189 4.94 0.65 6.82
C GLN A 189 4.39 -0.59 7.56
N GLU A 190 3.28 -0.42 8.28
CA GLU A 190 2.48 -1.48 8.91
C GLU A 190 1.28 -1.76 8.00
N GLU A 191 1.39 -2.77 7.14
CA GLU A 191 0.30 -3.33 6.33
C GLU A 191 -0.14 -4.70 6.87
N SER A 192 -1.45 -4.97 6.73
CA SER A 192 -2.17 -6.26 6.75
C SER A 192 -1.74 -7.34 7.76
N GLY A 193 -2.62 -7.59 8.74
CA GLY A 193 -3.22 -8.91 9.04
C GLY A 193 -2.40 -10.17 9.35
N LEU A 194 -1.17 -10.35 8.85
CA LEU A 194 -0.33 -11.54 9.07
C LEU A 194 1.16 -11.14 9.02
N SER A 195 1.72 -10.71 10.16
CA SER A 195 3.11 -10.26 10.22
C SER A 195 4.03 -11.32 10.83
N LEU A 196 4.61 -12.18 10.00
CA LEU A 196 5.82 -12.97 10.29
C LEU A 196 6.84 -12.73 9.19
N ILE A 197 7.71 -11.75 9.41
CA ILE A 197 8.61 -11.18 8.39
C ILE A 197 9.92 -11.97 8.29
N ILE A 198 10.36 -12.24 7.07
CA ILE A 198 11.55 -13.04 6.73
C ILE A 198 12.72 -12.12 6.37
N GLN A 199 13.92 -12.28 6.96
CA GLN A 199 15.13 -11.61 6.46
C GLN A 199 16.06 -12.60 5.76
N ASP A 200 16.69 -12.21 4.65
CA ASP A 200 17.93 -12.86 4.19
C ASP A 200 18.98 -11.85 3.68
N VAL A 201 20.24 -12.30 3.70
CA VAL A 201 21.48 -11.50 3.71
C VAL A 201 22.29 -11.63 2.41
N SER A 202 22.77 -10.49 1.88
CA SER A 202 24.09 -10.37 1.23
C SER A 202 24.46 -8.86 1.18
N LYS A 203 25.64 -8.31 1.55
CA LYS A 203 26.98 -8.79 1.89
C LYS A 203 27.62 -7.81 2.91
N ASP A 204 28.36 -8.33 3.89
CA ASP A 204 29.31 -7.59 4.74
C ASP A 204 30.69 -7.48 4.06
N ASN A 205 31.39 -6.33 4.16
CA ASN A 205 32.50 -6.15 5.12
C ASN A 205 33.26 -4.79 5.00
N GLU A 206 33.26 -4.08 6.13
CA GLU A 206 34.35 -3.39 6.86
C GLU A 206 35.20 -2.23 6.31
N GLY A 207 35.36 -1.22 7.20
CA GLY A 207 36.55 -0.37 7.27
C GLY A 207 36.38 0.95 8.05
N ARG A 208 36.43 0.92 9.39
CA ARG A 208 36.46 2.12 10.28
C ARG A 208 37.89 2.48 10.63
N CYS A 209 38.26 3.77 10.65
CA CYS A 209 39.21 4.30 11.64
C CYS A 209 39.07 5.81 11.91
N ARG A 210 38.82 6.15 13.19
CA ARG A 210 39.13 7.45 13.83
C ARG A 210 40.57 7.40 14.33
N ARG A 211 41.26 8.54 14.42
CA ARG A 211 41.87 9.02 15.68
C ARG A 211 42.30 10.49 15.65
N SER A 212 42.16 11.06 16.84
CA SER A 212 42.55 12.37 17.37
C SER A 212 44.07 12.52 17.53
N CYS A 213 44.57 13.76 17.54
CA CYS A 213 45.63 14.22 18.46
C CYS A 213 45.47 15.72 18.79
N ASP A 214 45.81 16.01 20.04
CA ASP A 214 45.64 17.24 20.83
C ASP A 214 46.64 18.39 20.55
N SER A 215 46.25 19.55 21.08
CA SER A 215 47.04 20.57 21.80
C SER A 215 47.53 21.83 21.06
N GLY A 216 46.97 22.98 21.47
CA GLY A 216 47.76 24.13 21.93
C GLY A 216 47.85 25.40 21.07
N SER A 217 47.31 26.48 21.64
CA SER A 217 47.67 27.90 21.44
C SER A 217 46.91 28.74 20.39
N CYS A 218 46.19 29.74 20.90
CA CYS A 218 45.49 30.79 20.16
C CYS A 218 46.46 31.75 19.43
N SER A 219 46.14 32.11 18.19
CA SER A 219 46.24 33.51 17.72
C SER A 219 45.41 33.74 16.45
N ALA A 220 44.88 34.95 16.32
CA ALA A 220 43.94 35.38 15.29
C ALA A 220 44.53 35.31 13.87
N SER A 221 43.89 34.53 13.00
CA SER A 221 43.78 34.70 11.54
C SER A 221 43.46 33.33 10.93
N CYS A 222 42.24 33.16 10.43
CA CYS A 222 41.81 32.20 9.40
C CYS A 222 40.27 32.14 9.44
N LEU A 223 39.63 33.15 8.84
CA LEU A 223 38.20 33.15 8.53
C LEU A 223 38.05 33.40 7.02
N GLU A 224 38.82 32.63 6.25
CA GLU A 224 38.79 32.56 4.79
C GLU A 224 39.15 31.11 4.43
N ASN A 225 38.14 30.26 4.31
CA ASN A 225 38.06 28.98 3.58
C ASN A 225 37.02 28.08 4.26
N ALA A 226 35.74 28.29 3.94
CA ALA A 226 34.63 27.42 4.33
C ALA A 226 33.67 27.20 3.15
N THR A 227 34.21 27.00 1.93
CA THR A 227 33.41 26.78 0.71
C THR A 227 33.62 25.39 0.09
N SER A 228 34.61 24.61 0.50
CA SER A 228 34.95 23.35 -0.19
C SER A 228 34.02 22.18 0.14
N ASP A 229 33.51 22.07 1.37
CA ASP A 229 32.70 20.92 1.79
C ASP A 229 31.22 21.05 1.37
N TRP A 230 30.70 22.28 1.26
CA TRP A 230 29.38 22.55 0.67
C TRP A 230 29.37 22.29 -0.84
N GLU A 231 30.46 22.57 -1.56
CA GLU A 231 30.55 22.20 -2.96
C GLU A 231 30.54 20.68 -3.16
N ALA A 232 31.17 19.91 -2.26
CA ALA A 232 31.14 18.43 -2.27
C ALA A 232 29.72 17.85 -2.09
N LEU A 233 28.86 18.56 -1.33
CA LEU A 233 27.46 18.23 -1.11
C LEU A 233 26.58 18.31 -2.37
N PHE A 234 26.93 19.20 -3.31
CA PHE A 234 26.18 19.42 -4.54
C PHE A 234 26.51 18.44 -5.67
N TRP A 235 27.45 17.51 -5.47
CA TRP A 235 27.80 16.45 -6.44
C TRP A 235 27.14 15.10 -6.15
N LYS A 236 26.29 15.02 -5.11
CA LYS A 236 25.43 13.85 -4.87
C LYS A 236 24.12 13.97 -5.64
N GLU A 237 23.71 12.90 -6.31
CA GLU A 237 22.40 12.83 -6.99
C GLU A 237 21.22 12.89 -5.99
N GLU A 238 21.46 12.50 -4.72
CA GLU A 238 20.50 12.65 -3.62
C GLU A 238 21.12 13.34 -2.39
N MET A 239 20.39 14.28 -1.81
CA MET A 239 20.73 15.03 -0.59
C MET A 239 19.62 14.89 0.45
N GLU A 240 19.94 14.83 1.73
CA GLU A 240 18.98 14.77 2.83
C GLU A 240 19.23 15.90 3.83
N LEU A 241 18.21 16.71 4.09
CA LEU A 241 18.24 17.88 4.96
C LEU A 241 17.16 17.76 6.03
N THR A 242 17.44 18.23 7.24
CA THR A 242 16.44 18.32 8.30
C THR A 242 16.22 19.76 8.73
N LEU A 243 14.96 20.20 8.71
CA LEU A 243 14.51 21.55 9.01
C LEU A 243 13.92 21.62 10.42
N VAL A 244 14.61 22.31 11.32
CA VAL A 244 14.29 22.43 12.75
C VAL A 244 14.32 23.88 13.21
N GLY A 245 13.75 24.17 14.38
CA GLY A 245 13.61 25.53 14.91
C GLY A 245 12.27 25.77 15.61
N LEU A 246 12.15 26.87 16.34
CA LEU A 246 10.94 27.16 17.14
C LEU A 246 9.65 27.21 16.29
N GLN A 247 8.51 26.97 16.92
CA GLN A 247 7.20 27.15 16.26
C GLN A 247 7.06 28.58 15.71
N TYR A 248 6.36 28.71 14.57
CA TYR A 248 6.15 29.97 13.83
C TYR A 248 7.38 30.60 13.15
N SER A 249 8.55 29.95 13.15
CA SER A 249 9.74 30.43 12.42
C SER A 249 9.65 30.32 10.88
N GLY A 250 8.63 29.62 10.36
CA GLY A 250 8.36 29.52 8.91
C GLY A 250 9.02 28.32 8.21
N LYS A 251 9.29 27.24 8.94
CA LYS A 251 9.85 25.99 8.39
C LYS A 251 8.99 25.39 7.27
N THR A 252 7.72 25.12 7.54
CA THR A 252 6.76 24.57 6.57
C THR A 252 6.56 25.49 5.37
N THR A 253 6.53 26.81 5.63
CA THR A 253 6.46 27.84 4.60
C THR A 253 7.67 27.78 3.68
N PHE A 254 8.88 27.65 4.24
CA PHE A 254 10.11 27.52 3.48
C PHE A 254 10.12 26.27 2.60
N VAL A 255 9.72 25.11 3.13
CA VAL A 255 9.60 23.88 2.34
C VAL A 255 8.55 24.05 1.23
N ASN A 256 7.43 24.71 1.52
CA ASN A 256 6.39 24.94 0.51
C ASN A 256 6.85 25.85 -0.63
N VAL A 257 7.56 26.92 -0.29
CA VAL A 257 8.09 27.87 -1.27
C VAL A 257 9.17 27.22 -2.13
N ILE A 258 10.03 26.37 -1.56
CA ILE A 258 11.05 25.62 -2.30
C ILE A 258 10.44 24.53 -3.18
N ALA A 259 9.42 23.82 -2.71
CA ALA A 259 8.81 22.72 -3.44
C ALA A 259 7.87 23.17 -4.56
N SER A 260 7.04 24.19 -4.30
CA SER A 260 5.95 24.60 -5.20
C SER A 260 6.19 25.94 -5.88
N GLY A 261 7.16 26.73 -5.42
CA GLY A 261 7.33 28.12 -5.85
C GLY A 261 6.21 29.05 -5.38
N HIS A 262 5.26 28.60 -4.56
CA HIS A 262 4.12 29.41 -4.11
C HIS A 262 4.16 29.63 -2.59
N PHE A 263 3.97 30.89 -2.19
CA PHE A 263 3.80 31.28 -0.80
C PHE A 263 2.31 31.26 -0.44
N SER A 264 1.98 30.72 0.73
CA SER A 264 0.62 30.71 1.28
C SER A 264 0.64 31.44 2.62
N GLU A 265 -0.28 32.39 2.78
CA GLU A 265 -0.43 33.17 4.02
C GLU A 265 -1.07 32.34 5.16
N ASP A 266 -1.87 31.32 4.82
CA ASP A 266 -2.61 30.50 5.78
C ASP A 266 -1.89 29.18 6.14
N MET A 267 -0.66 29.29 6.67
CA MET A 267 0.12 28.14 7.12
C MET A 267 -0.02 27.90 8.63
N ILE A 268 -0.56 26.72 8.99
CA ILE A 268 -0.70 26.26 10.38
C ILE A 268 0.63 25.61 10.83
N PRO A 269 1.07 25.77 12.09
CA PRO A 269 2.28 25.12 12.59
C PRO A 269 2.24 23.58 12.45
N THR A 270 3.30 22.99 11.89
CA THR A 270 3.42 21.53 11.77
C THR A 270 3.24 20.82 13.11
N VAL A 271 2.37 19.81 13.10
CA VAL A 271 2.17 18.85 14.18
C VAL A 271 2.91 17.57 13.80
N GLY A 272 3.93 17.18 14.57
CA GLY A 272 4.74 16.01 14.27
C GLY A 272 5.89 16.30 13.30
N PHE A 273 5.98 15.53 12.21
CA PHE A 273 7.02 15.62 11.19
C PHE A 273 6.43 15.35 9.80
N ASN A 274 7.03 15.91 8.75
CA ASN A 274 6.66 15.69 7.36
C ASN A 274 7.95 15.56 6.52
N MET A 275 7.97 14.68 5.52
CA MET A 275 9.08 14.55 4.58
C MET A 275 8.62 15.03 3.22
N ARG A 276 9.36 15.94 2.59
CA ARG A 276 9.14 16.32 1.19
C ARG A 276 10.39 16.07 0.36
N LYS A 277 10.21 15.44 -0.79
CA LYS A 277 11.27 15.29 -1.81
C LYS A 277 11.13 16.44 -2.80
N VAL A 278 12.17 17.26 -2.95
CA VAL A 278 12.22 18.36 -3.92
C VAL A 278 13.36 18.09 -4.90
N THR A 279 13.02 17.99 -6.17
CA THR A 279 14.01 17.84 -7.25
C THR A 279 14.32 19.21 -7.83
N LYS A 280 15.58 19.63 -7.79
CA LYS A 280 16.02 20.90 -8.38
C LYS A 280 17.27 20.68 -9.21
N GLY A 281 17.11 20.70 -10.53
CA GLY A 281 18.15 20.23 -11.46
C GLY A 281 18.29 18.71 -11.41
N ASN A 282 19.53 18.23 -11.34
CA ASN A 282 19.85 16.79 -11.26
C ASN A 282 20.00 16.28 -9.82
N VAL A 283 19.73 17.13 -8.82
CA VAL A 283 19.86 16.78 -7.39
C VAL A 283 18.47 16.64 -6.80
N THR A 284 18.25 15.52 -6.13
CA THR A 284 17.01 15.25 -5.40
C THR A 284 17.22 15.46 -3.91
N ILE A 285 16.53 16.45 -3.33
CA ILE A 285 16.68 16.86 -1.93
C ILE A 285 15.50 16.31 -1.11
N LYS A 286 15.76 15.40 -0.17
CA LYS A 286 14.80 14.94 0.85
C LYS A 286 14.87 15.91 2.03
N ILE A 287 13.76 16.59 2.34
CA ILE A 287 13.68 17.60 3.41
C ILE A 287 12.71 17.11 4.48
N TRP A 288 13.19 16.94 5.70
CA TRP A 288 12.36 16.65 6.88
C TRP A 288 11.92 17.97 7.54
N ASP A 289 10.63 18.32 7.46
CA ASP A 289 10.02 19.44 8.20
C ASP A 289 9.50 18.96 9.56
N ILE A 290 10.07 19.45 10.65
CA ILE A 290 9.74 19.00 12.01
C ILE A 290 9.06 20.10 12.82
N GLY A 291 8.00 19.72 13.55
CA GLY A 291 7.26 20.62 14.44
C GLY A 291 8.15 21.32 15.47
N GLY A 292 7.94 22.63 15.63
CA GLY A 292 8.71 23.48 16.55
C GLY A 292 8.14 23.61 17.97
N GLN A 293 7.04 22.90 18.25
CA GLN A 293 6.36 22.92 19.55
C GLN A 293 7.20 22.18 20.60
N PRO A 294 7.21 22.62 21.89
CA PRO A 294 8.05 22.00 22.93
C PRO A 294 7.96 20.47 23.00
N ARG A 295 6.75 19.89 22.82
CA ARG A 295 6.51 18.44 22.83
C ARG A 295 7.24 17.64 21.73
N PHE A 296 7.69 18.29 20.66
CA PHE A 296 8.36 17.64 19.53
C PHE A 296 9.87 17.88 19.49
N ARG A 297 10.41 18.79 20.33
CA ARG A 297 11.84 19.14 20.33
C ARG A 297 12.74 17.98 20.74
N SER A 298 12.25 17.09 21.61
CA SER A 298 12.96 15.86 21.97
C SER A 298 13.20 14.91 20.79
N MET A 299 12.42 15.06 19.70
CA MET A 299 12.58 14.25 18.49
C MET A 299 13.58 14.83 17.50
N TRP A 300 13.96 16.11 17.60
CA TRP A 300 14.87 16.77 16.65
C TRP A 300 16.19 16.00 16.50
N GLU A 301 16.74 15.48 17.60
CA GLU A 301 17.95 14.65 17.62
C GLU A 301 17.85 13.43 16.68
N ARG A 302 16.70 12.73 16.70
CA ARG A 302 16.50 11.50 15.92
C ARG A 302 16.53 11.76 14.42
N TYR A 303 15.96 12.88 13.97
CA TYR A 303 15.82 13.22 12.56
C TYR A 303 16.99 14.05 12.00
N CYS A 304 17.77 14.69 12.86
CA CYS A 304 19.03 15.33 12.44
C CYS A 304 20.16 14.32 12.26
N ARG A 305 19.99 13.05 12.65
CA ARG A 305 21.04 12.03 12.57
C ARG A 305 21.22 11.54 11.14
N GLY A 306 22.46 11.53 10.65
CA GLY A 306 22.82 10.98 9.34
C GLY A 306 22.47 11.86 8.14
N VAL A 307 21.88 13.04 8.38
CA VAL A 307 21.56 13.99 7.32
C VAL A 307 22.80 14.70 6.81
N ASN A 308 22.70 15.24 5.60
CA ASN A 308 23.78 15.95 4.95
C ASN A 308 24.00 17.36 5.54
N ALA A 309 22.93 18.05 5.95
CA ALA A 309 23.03 19.27 6.75
C ALA A 309 21.75 19.52 7.56
N ILE A 310 21.92 20.18 8.72
CA ILE A 310 20.81 20.62 9.56
C ILE A 310 20.47 22.06 9.18
N VAL A 311 19.23 22.33 8.81
CA VAL A 311 18.74 23.68 8.53
C VAL A 311 17.94 24.17 9.73
N TYR A 312 18.45 25.16 10.44
CA TYR A 312 17.85 25.72 11.63
C TYR A 312 17.16 27.06 11.33
N MET A 313 15.84 27.09 11.39
CA MET A 313 15.01 28.23 11.02
C MET A 313 14.68 29.10 12.23
N VAL A 314 15.08 30.38 12.19
CA VAL A 314 14.83 31.40 13.21
C VAL A 314 13.87 32.46 12.66
N ASP A 315 12.92 32.89 13.47
CA ASP A 315 12.12 34.08 13.16
C ASP A 315 12.97 35.33 13.45
N ALA A 316 13.47 36.00 12.41
CA ALA A 316 14.33 37.17 12.59
C ALA A 316 13.55 38.38 13.13
N ALA A 317 12.22 38.42 12.96
CA ALA A 317 11.36 39.52 13.36
C ALA A 317 10.91 39.44 14.83
N ASP A 318 10.99 38.25 15.45
CA ASP A 318 10.58 37.97 16.83
C ASP A 318 11.80 37.92 17.77
N GLN A 319 12.27 39.10 18.18
CA GLN A 319 13.48 39.23 18.99
C GLN A 319 13.38 38.61 20.39
N GLU A 320 12.18 38.52 20.97
CA GLU A 320 11.97 37.92 22.29
C GLU A 320 12.24 36.42 22.29
N LYS A 321 11.96 35.74 21.17
CA LYS A 321 12.18 34.29 21.04
C LYS A 321 13.58 33.90 20.58
N VAL A 322 14.42 34.85 20.16
CA VAL A 322 15.79 34.56 19.67
C VAL A 322 16.63 33.88 20.75
N GLU A 323 16.54 34.32 22.02
CA GLU A 323 17.29 33.68 23.10
C GLU A 323 16.82 32.25 23.38
N ALA A 324 15.50 32.01 23.37
CA ALA A 324 14.96 30.67 23.47
C ALA A 324 15.40 29.79 22.28
N SER A 325 15.47 30.37 21.08
CA SER A 325 15.94 29.67 19.87
C SER A 325 17.41 29.33 19.95
N ARG A 326 18.25 30.23 20.49
CA ARG A 326 19.66 29.97 20.79
C ARG A 326 19.79 28.75 21.71
N ASN A 327 19.12 28.76 22.85
CA ASN A 327 19.24 27.67 23.82
C ASN A 327 18.84 26.31 23.19
N GLU A 328 17.77 26.27 22.40
CA GLU A 328 17.34 25.04 21.73
C GLU A 328 18.29 24.59 20.61
N LEU A 329 18.89 25.52 19.86
CA LEU A 329 19.94 25.19 18.89
C LEU A 329 21.14 24.57 19.60
N HIS A 330 21.71 25.24 20.61
CA HIS A 330 22.88 24.73 21.33
C HIS A 330 22.59 23.40 22.03
N ASN A 331 21.43 23.24 22.67
CA ASN A 331 20.99 21.97 23.27
C ASN A 331 20.89 20.83 22.25
N LEU A 332 20.48 21.13 21.01
CA LEU A 332 20.44 20.16 19.92
C LEU A 332 21.85 19.80 19.44
N LEU A 333 22.72 20.80 19.27
CA LEU A 333 24.08 20.57 18.76
C LEU A 333 24.99 19.91 19.80
N ASP A 334 24.72 20.06 21.10
CA ASP A 334 25.41 19.38 22.19
C ASP A 334 25.22 17.84 22.19
N LYS A 335 24.30 17.33 21.36
CA LYS A 335 24.06 15.88 21.21
C LYS A 335 25.23 15.21 20.48
N PRO A 336 25.94 14.25 21.12
CA PRO A 336 27.12 13.60 20.52
C PRO A 336 26.86 12.93 19.17
N GLN A 337 25.62 12.48 18.92
CA GLN A 337 25.22 11.82 17.69
C GLN A 337 25.15 12.77 16.48
N LEU A 338 25.10 14.09 16.71
CA LEU A 338 25.04 15.13 15.67
C LEU A 338 26.38 15.81 15.43
N GLN A 339 27.46 15.33 16.06
CA GLN A 339 28.79 15.91 15.95
C GLN A 339 29.27 15.91 14.50
N GLY A 340 29.76 17.05 14.03
CA GLY A 340 30.32 17.21 12.68
C GLY A 340 29.32 17.35 11.53
N ILE A 341 28.01 17.33 11.80
CA ILE A 341 27.00 17.60 10.75
C ILE A 341 26.94 19.13 10.51
N PRO A 342 27.15 19.62 9.27
CA PRO A 342 27.07 21.05 8.97
C PRO A 342 25.71 21.65 9.33
N VAL A 343 25.72 22.89 9.84
CA VAL A 343 24.51 23.60 10.25
C VAL A 343 24.33 24.86 9.41
N LEU A 344 23.11 25.05 8.91
CA LEU A 344 22.69 26.23 8.21
C LEU A 344 21.59 26.95 8.98
N VAL A 345 21.90 28.14 9.48
CA VAL A 345 20.94 28.99 10.21
C VAL A 345 20.26 29.94 9.22
N LEU A 346 18.93 29.89 9.16
CA LEU A 346 18.12 30.76 8.29
C LEU A 346 17.27 31.69 9.14
N GLY A 347 17.57 32.99 9.10
CA GLY A 347 16.76 34.05 9.69
C GLY A 347 15.65 34.46 8.75
N ASN A 348 14.45 33.93 8.93
CA ASN A 348 13.30 34.16 8.07
C ASN A 348 12.50 35.40 8.49
N LYS A 349 11.67 35.90 7.57
CA LYS A 349 10.84 37.12 7.69
C LYS A 349 11.61 38.44 7.63
N ARG A 350 12.70 38.47 6.84
CA ARG A 350 13.48 39.69 6.57
C ARG A 350 12.64 40.83 6.00
N ASP A 351 11.51 40.53 5.38
CA ASP A 351 10.52 41.50 4.87
C ASP A 351 9.90 42.37 5.98
N LEU A 352 9.96 41.96 7.24
CA LEU A 352 9.41 42.72 8.37
C LEU A 352 10.41 43.75 8.91
N PRO A 353 9.96 44.96 9.28
CA PRO A 353 10.84 46.04 9.75
C PRO A 353 11.51 45.76 11.11
N THR A 354 10.98 44.80 11.88
CA THR A 354 11.55 44.37 13.17
C THR A 354 12.60 43.27 13.03
N ALA A 355 12.87 42.80 11.80
CA ALA A 355 13.81 41.73 11.52
C ALA A 355 15.26 42.14 11.82
N ILE A 356 15.95 41.30 12.60
CA ILE A 356 17.39 41.47 12.84
C ILE A 356 18.20 41.01 11.62
N ASP A 357 19.31 41.70 11.37
CA ASP A 357 20.22 41.37 10.28
C ASP A 357 21.10 40.15 10.59
N GLU A 358 21.81 39.64 9.58
CA GLU A 358 22.64 38.43 9.69
C GLU A 358 23.75 38.56 10.76
N LYS A 359 24.35 39.75 10.90
CA LYS A 359 25.40 40.01 11.89
C LYS A 359 24.85 39.93 13.31
N GLN A 360 23.70 40.56 13.54
CA GLN A 360 23.00 40.50 14.82
C GLN A 360 22.50 39.08 15.11
N LEU A 361 22.08 38.31 14.11
CA LEU A 361 21.67 36.92 14.28
C LEU A 361 22.84 36.03 14.68
N ILE A 362 24.02 36.18 14.06
CA ILE A 362 25.26 35.46 14.42
C ILE A 362 25.65 35.73 15.88
N GLU A 363 25.61 37.00 16.30
CA GLU A 363 25.92 37.42 17.67
C GLU A 363 24.88 36.90 18.68
N LYS A 364 23.59 37.16 18.45
CA LYS A 364 22.51 36.78 19.36
C LYS A 364 22.28 35.27 19.46
N MET A 365 22.56 34.50 18.40
CA MET A 365 22.50 33.03 18.43
C MET A 365 23.82 32.40 18.90
N ASN A 366 24.84 33.22 19.19
CA ASN A 366 26.16 32.79 19.63
C ASN A 366 26.76 31.70 18.72
N LEU A 367 26.66 31.89 17.39
CA LEU A 367 27.08 30.85 16.44
C LEU A 367 28.60 30.65 16.43
N ALA A 368 29.37 31.67 16.80
CA ALA A 368 30.83 31.60 16.93
C ALA A 368 31.32 30.63 18.02
N ALA A 369 30.45 30.25 18.97
CA ALA A 369 30.78 29.24 19.99
C ALA A 369 30.75 27.80 19.46
N ILE A 370 30.13 27.57 18.30
CA ILE A 370 30.06 26.25 17.66
C ILE A 370 31.32 26.08 16.82
N GLN A 371 32.24 25.21 17.27
CA GLN A 371 33.54 25.00 16.62
C GLN A 371 33.75 23.58 16.08
N ASP A 372 32.83 22.67 16.38
CA ASP A 372 32.95 21.24 16.06
C ASP A 372 32.37 20.86 14.68
N ARG A 373 31.85 21.85 13.94
CA ARG A 373 31.18 21.70 12.64
C ARG A 373 31.18 23.03 11.88
N GLU A 374 30.95 22.98 10.57
CA GLU A 374 30.71 24.19 9.78
C GLU A 374 29.34 24.80 10.08
N VAL A 375 29.29 26.12 10.22
CA VAL A 375 28.05 26.88 10.44
C VAL A 375 27.95 28.03 9.46
N CYS A 376 26.85 28.08 8.71
CA CYS A 376 26.52 29.21 7.83
C CYS A 376 25.23 29.89 8.33
N CYS A 377 25.11 31.19 8.13
CA CYS A 377 23.95 31.97 8.54
C CYS A 377 23.48 32.85 7.37
N TYR A 378 22.19 32.88 7.06
CA TYR A 378 21.63 33.76 6.04
C TYR A 378 20.30 34.36 6.48
N SER A 379 20.02 35.59 6.04
CA SER A 379 18.71 36.23 6.23
C SER A 379 17.86 36.11 4.97
N ILE A 380 16.65 35.55 5.10
CA ILE A 380 15.76 35.20 3.99
C ILE A 380 14.35 35.77 4.20
N SER A 381 13.57 35.88 3.12
CA SER A 381 12.12 36.11 3.19
C SER A 381 11.39 35.05 2.37
N CYS A 382 10.68 34.14 3.06
CA CYS A 382 9.78 33.18 2.43
C CYS A 382 8.65 33.86 1.62
N LYS A 383 8.20 35.03 2.05
CA LYS A 383 7.11 35.79 1.44
C LYS A 383 7.53 36.43 0.13
N GLU A 384 8.62 37.18 0.15
CA GLU A 384 9.12 37.92 -1.02
C GLU A 384 10.03 37.08 -1.92
N LYS A 385 10.28 35.82 -1.53
CA LYS A 385 11.21 34.89 -2.19
C LYS A 385 12.66 35.40 -2.23
N ASP A 386 13.01 36.31 -1.32
CA ASP A 386 14.32 36.92 -1.22
C ASP A 386 15.32 36.00 -0.48
N ASN A 387 16.50 35.82 -1.06
CA ASN A 387 17.58 34.93 -0.59
C ASN A 387 17.17 33.47 -0.33
N ILE A 388 16.06 32.98 -0.89
CA ILE A 388 15.66 31.56 -0.83
C ILE A 388 16.40 30.71 -1.87
N ALA A 389 16.92 31.36 -2.93
CA ALA A 389 17.74 30.71 -3.92
C ALA A 389 19.14 30.42 -3.36
N PHE A 390 19.26 29.30 -2.64
CA PHE A 390 20.50 28.51 -2.65
C PHE A 390 21.01 28.44 -4.09
N GLY A 391 22.29 28.75 -4.31
CA GLY A 391 22.93 28.93 -5.62
C GLY A 391 22.63 27.84 -6.67
N LEU A 392 21.43 27.90 -7.24
CA LEU A 392 20.89 26.98 -8.24
C LEU A 392 20.28 27.85 -9.35
N GLY A 393 21.15 28.60 -10.01
CA GLY A 393 20.87 29.24 -11.30
C GLY A 393 21.38 28.35 -12.45
N PRO A 394 20.83 28.46 -13.67
CA PRO A 394 21.10 27.51 -14.75
C PRO A 394 22.42 27.75 -15.52
N ASN A 395 23.32 28.60 -15.02
CA ASN A 395 24.58 28.90 -15.68
C ASN A 395 25.67 29.10 -14.64
N VAL A 396 26.77 28.35 -14.74
CA VAL A 396 28.18 28.80 -14.69
C VAL A 396 29.08 27.59 -14.39
N SER A 397 29.57 27.00 -15.47
CA SER A 397 30.91 26.42 -15.51
C SER A 397 31.91 27.58 -15.70
N SER A 398 32.47 28.13 -14.60
CA SER A 398 33.79 28.80 -14.55
C SER A 398 33.98 29.63 -13.27
N GLY A 399 34.98 29.26 -12.45
CA GLY A 399 35.89 30.17 -11.73
C GLY A 399 35.35 31.16 -10.69
N PHE A 400 35.83 31.01 -9.45
CA PHE A 400 35.76 31.95 -8.33
C PHE A 400 35.99 33.45 -8.69
N ASN A 401 35.08 34.33 -8.25
CA ASN A 401 35.35 35.49 -7.38
C ASN A 401 34.09 36.35 -7.15
N PHE A 402 33.71 36.55 -5.89
CA PHE A 402 32.79 37.61 -5.45
C PHE A 402 33.50 38.98 -5.50
N PRO A 403 32.83 40.04 -5.97
CA PRO A 403 32.88 41.29 -5.21
C PRO A 403 31.52 42.01 -5.09
N LEU A 404 31.31 42.55 -3.90
CA LEU A 404 30.25 43.51 -3.55
C LEU A 404 30.24 44.74 -4.46
N SER A 405 29.09 45.09 -5.02
CA SER A 405 28.74 46.47 -5.39
C SER A 405 27.22 46.63 -5.49
N PHE A 406 26.67 47.42 -4.57
CA PHE A 406 25.34 48.00 -4.69
C PHE A 406 25.38 49.07 -5.80
N SER A 407 24.55 48.96 -6.83
CA SER A 407 24.08 50.12 -7.59
C SER A 407 22.77 49.85 -8.34
N LEU A 408 21.81 50.75 -8.10
CA LEU A 408 20.55 50.93 -8.83
C LEU A 408 20.82 51.40 -10.27
N HIS A 409 20.33 50.67 -11.28
CA HIS A 409 19.49 51.22 -12.37
C HIS A 409 19.17 50.19 -13.48
N LYS A 410 17.87 50.17 -13.86
CA LYS A 410 17.28 49.81 -15.17
C LYS A 410 17.33 48.33 -15.65
N LEU A 411 16.17 47.67 -15.54
CA LEU A 411 15.26 47.34 -16.67
C LEU A 411 14.07 46.52 -16.11
N ASP A 412 12.99 47.21 -15.74
CA ASP A 412 11.68 47.11 -16.40
C ASP A 412 11.69 46.36 -17.73
N LEU A 413 11.01 45.19 -17.72
CA LEU A 413 10.06 44.71 -18.74
C LEU A 413 9.83 43.22 -18.47
N LEU A 414 8.80 42.91 -17.68
CA LEU A 414 7.97 41.71 -17.90
C LEU A 414 6.76 41.58 -16.97
N PHE A 415 6.45 42.57 -16.12
CA PHE A 415 5.17 42.58 -15.40
C PHE A 415 4.67 44.02 -15.21
N SER A 416 3.81 44.49 -16.11
CA SER A 416 2.94 45.63 -15.86
C SER A 416 1.51 45.33 -16.35
N GLU A 417 0.63 45.29 -15.34
CA GLU A 417 -0.82 45.49 -15.25
C GLU A 417 -1.69 45.66 -16.51
N THR A 418 -2.91 45.12 -16.44
CA THR A 418 -4.10 45.99 -16.27
C THR A 418 -5.22 45.31 -15.46
N LYS A 419 -5.66 45.99 -14.40
CA LYS A 419 -7.02 45.91 -13.82
C LYS A 419 -7.90 46.91 -14.57
N GLU A 420 -9.19 46.58 -14.74
CA GLU A 420 -10.24 47.60 -14.90
C GLU A 420 -11.49 47.25 -14.08
N THR A 421 -12.17 48.31 -13.67
CA THR A 421 -13.21 48.43 -12.64
C THR A 421 -14.64 48.50 -13.21
N ASP A 422 -15.61 48.02 -12.40
CA ASP A 422 -17.08 48.24 -12.42
C ASP A 422 -17.47 49.75 -12.61
N PRO A 423 -18.69 50.22 -13.07
CA PRO A 423 -20.03 49.84 -12.57
C PRO A 423 -21.28 50.03 -13.48
N ARG A 424 -22.40 49.34 -13.15
CA ARG A 424 -23.77 49.91 -12.91
C ARG A 424 -24.92 48.90 -13.06
N GLY A 425 -25.92 49.05 -12.19
CA GLY A 425 -27.08 48.16 -12.02
C GLY A 425 -28.24 48.34 -13.01
N ASN A 426 -29.21 47.43 -12.93
CA ASN A 426 -30.60 47.73 -12.59
C ASN A 426 -31.46 46.45 -12.56
N SER A 427 -32.43 46.49 -11.64
CA SER A 427 -33.67 45.72 -11.57
C SER A 427 -34.36 45.52 -12.93
N TRP A 428 -35.21 44.51 -13.08
CA TRP A 428 -36.63 44.66 -13.43
C TRP A 428 -37.34 43.29 -13.42
N SER A 429 -38.59 43.35 -12.96
CA SER A 429 -39.58 42.30 -12.80
C SER A 429 -40.58 42.29 -13.97
N GLY A 430 -41.31 41.19 -14.15
CA GLY A 430 -42.53 41.13 -14.97
C GLY A 430 -42.93 39.71 -15.39
N ARG A 431 -43.85 39.03 -14.67
CA ARG A 431 -45.29 38.80 -15.01
C ARG A 431 -45.49 37.71 -16.10
N ILE A 432 -46.40 36.73 -16.02
CA ILE A 432 -47.88 36.72 -15.89
C ILE A 432 -48.28 35.26 -15.51
N HIS A 433 -49.01 34.96 -14.41
CA HIS A 433 -50.48 34.93 -14.18
C HIS A 433 -51.28 33.75 -14.78
N GLY A 434 -52.10 33.10 -13.95
CA GLY A 434 -53.19 32.17 -14.32
C GLY A 434 -53.37 30.98 -13.34
N GLN A 435 -53.92 31.20 -12.13
CA GLN A 435 -55.25 30.76 -11.66
C GLN A 435 -55.47 29.22 -11.62
N LYS A 436 -55.42 28.56 -10.44
CA LYS A 436 -56.51 28.32 -9.45
C LYS A 436 -57.73 27.56 -9.97
N TYR A 437 -58.02 26.38 -9.40
CA TYR A 437 -59.31 25.87 -8.88
C TYR A 437 -58.99 24.53 -8.15
N GLU A 438 -59.00 24.46 -6.80
CA GLU A 438 -60.09 23.97 -5.91
C GLU A 438 -60.42 22.47 -6.11
N GLU A 439 -59.97 21.61 -5.20
CA GLU A 439 -60.69 21.12 -3.99
C GLU A 439 -61.72 20.02 -4.29
N THR A 440 -61.47 18.77 -3.85
CA THR A 440 -62.22 18.10 -2.76
C THR A 440 -61.88 16.60 -2.66
N THR A 441 -61.49 16.23 -1.45
CA THR A 441 -61.77 15.01 -0.67
C THR A 441 -62.94 14.13 -1.20
N THR A 442 -63.01 12.80 -1.03
CA THR A 442 -62.98 12.05 0.24
C THR A 442 -63.15 10.52 -0.01
N THR A 443 -62.44 9.68 0.78
CA THR A 443 -62.84 8.38 1.41
C THR A 443 -63.32 7.13 0.62
N CYS A 444 -62.46 6.10 0.70
CA CYS A 444 -62.61 4.71 1.20
C CYS A 444 -63.93 3.91 1.05
N SER A 445 -63.80 2.67 0.55
CA SER A 445 -64.41 1.46 1.16
C SER A 445 -63.73 0.17 0.67
N GLU A 446 -63.59 -0.77 1.59
CA GLU A 446 -62.93 -2.09 1.52
C GLU A 446 -63.76 -3.13 0.74
N PHE A 447 -63.12 -4.16 0.17
CA PHE A 447 -63.29 -5.61 0.50
C PHE A 447 -62.65 -6.54 -0.57
N ALA A 448 -61.66 -7.32 -0.09
CA ALA A 448 -61.31 -8.74 -0.31
C ALA A 448 -61.38 -9.47 -1.67
N GLU A 449 -60.33 -10.31 -1.84
CA GLU A 449 -60.24 -11.65 -2.47
C GLU A 449 -59.71 -11.85 -3.92
N GLU A 450 -58.43 -12.31 -3.94
CA GLU A 450 -57.85 -13.46 -4.66
C GLU A 450 -57.66 -13.53 -6.20
N SER A 451 -56.38 -13.80 -6.53
CA SER A 451 -55.85 -14.69 -7.59
C SER A 451 -55.19 -14.09 -8.85
N ASP A 452 -53.85 -14.19 -8.80
CA ASP A 452 -52.93 -14.78 -9.79
C ASP A 452 -52.76 -14.17 -11.22
N LYS A 453 -51.53 -13.65 -11.40
CA LYS A 453 -50.63 -13.72 -12.57
C LYS A 453 -50.87 -12.86 -13.82
N ARG A 454 -49.73 -12.24 -14.19
CA ARG A 454 -49.36 -11.50 -15.42
C ARG A 454 -49.94 -10.08 -15.45
N SER A 455 -49.22 -9.03 -15.82
CA SER A 455 -47.90 -8.87 -16.45
C SER A 455 -47.72 -7.36 -16.62
N TYR A 456 -46.50 -6.86 -16.38
CA TYR A 456 -45.90 -5.71 -17.08
C TYR A 456 -46.83 -4.55 -17.45
N LEU A 457 -46.98 -3.56 -16.57
CA LEU A 457 -47.18 -2.13 -16.91
C LEU A 457 -47.43 -1.30 -15.63
N ASN A 458 -46.37 -1.04 -14.86
CA ASN A 458 -46.38 0.12 -13.94
C ASN A 458 -45.47 1.20 -14.54
N PHE A 459 -45.94 1.78 -15.64
CA PHE A 459 -45.33 2.93 -16.32
C PHE A 459 -45.74 4.27 -15.67
N PHE A 460 -46.52 4.25 -14.59
CA PHE A 460 -46.90 5.42 -13.80
C PHE A 460 -46.84 5.13 -12.31
N ASP A 461 -45.65 5.24 -11.73
CA ASP A 461 -45.50 5.48 -10.29
C ASP A 461 -44.48 6.60 -10.08
N GLY A 462 -44.98 7.84 -10.15
CA GLY A 462 -44.20 9.08 -10.06
C GLY A 462 -43.59 9.36 -8.68
N HIS A 463 -43.74 8.45 -7.72
CA HIS A 463 -43.33 8.64 -6.33
C HIS A 463 -42.27 7.65 -5.82
N LYS A 464 -41.61 6.86 -6.68
CA LYS A 464 -40.41 6.13 -6.23
C LYS A 464 -39.27 7.11 -5.92
N ASP A 465 -38.68 6.96 -4.75
CA ASP A 465 -37.46 7.64 -4.33
C ASP A 465 -36.32 7.40 -5.34
N GLU A 466 -35.44 8.38 -5.52
CA GLU A 466 -34.35 8.35 -6.51
C GLU A 466 -33.45 7.12 -6.31
N TYR A 467 -33.11 6.81 -5.04
CA TYR A 467 -32.34 5.62 -4.71
C TYR A 467 -33.08 4.34 -5.10
N ALA A 468 -34.39 4.26 -4.85
CA ALA A 468 -35.17 3.08 -5.16
C ALA A 468 -35.26 2.86 -6.68
N ARG A 469 -35.35 3.93 -7.48
CA ARG A 469 -35.30 3.80 -8.95
C ARG A 469 -33.95 3.30 -9.44
N ARG A 470 -32.85 3.79 -8.84
CA ARG A 470 -31.48 3.45 -9.26
C ARG A 470 -31.06 2.04 -8.88
N TYR A 471 -31.36 1.61 -7.64
CA TYR A 471 -30.73 0.43 -7.05
C TYR A 471 -31.66 -0.79 -6.90
N SER A 472 -32.96 -0.68 -7.21
CA SER A 472 -33.92 -1.77 -7.00
C SER A 472 -33.79 -2.95 -7.96
N SER A 473 -33.06 -2.80 -9.06
CA SER A 473 -32.85 -3.87 -10.05
C SER A 473 -31.47 -3.77 -10.67
N PHE A 474 -30.96 -4.91 -11.14
CA PHE A 474 -29.70 -5.00 -11.86
C PHE A 474 -29.90 -5.95 -13.05
N PRO A 475 -29.84 -5.48 -14.31
CA PRO A 475 -30.11 -6.32 -15.48
C PRO A 475 -29.10 -7.47 -15.63
N ASP A 476 -29.55 -8.67 -16.00
CA ASP A 476 -28.67 -9.83 -16.20
C ASP A 476 -27.60 -9.60 -17.28
N ALA A 477 -27.95 -8.89 -18.36
CA ALA A 477 -26.98 -8.52 -19.39
C ALA A 477 -25.87 -7.61 -18.84
N LEU A 478 -26.21 -6.71 -17.91
CA LEU A 478 -25.22 -5.86 -17.23
C LEU A 478 -24.38 -6.69 -16.25
N LYS A 479 -24.98 -7.66 -15.57
CA LYS A 479 -24.29 -8.60 -14.66
C LYS A 479 -23.25 -9.43 -15.39
N ALA A 480 -23.62 -10.01 -16.54
CA ALA A 480 -22.69 -10.71 -17.41
C ALA A 480 -21.54 -9.80 -17.85
N LYS A 481 -21.85 -8.57 -18.28
CA LYS A 481 -20.81 -7.58 -18.65
C LYS A 481 -19.86 -7.27 -17.50
N MET A 482 -20.35 -7.08 -16.28
CA MET A 482 -19.50 -6.81 -15.11
C MET A 482 -18.66 -8.02 -14.71
N LYS A 483 -19.21 -9.24 -14.84
CA LYS A 483 -18.47 -10.49 -14.66
C LYS A 483 -17.29 -10.58 -15.65
N ASP A 484 -17.54 -10.31 -16.93
CA ASP A 484 -16.50 -10.34 -17.97
C ASP A 484 -15.44 -9.26 -17.72
N MET A 485 -15.85 -8.05 -17.33
CA MET A 485 -14.92 -6.97 -16.99
C MET A 485 -14.05 -7.30 -15.76
N ALA A 486 -14.60 -7.95 -14.73
CA ALA A 486 -13.82 -8.42 -13.58
C ALA A 486 -12.83 -9.53 -13.98
N LYS A 487 -13.23 -10.42 -14.89
CA LYS A 487 -12.37 -11.46 -15.45
C LYS A 487 -11.23 -10.84 -16.27
N GLU A 488 -11.52 -9.89 -17.14
CA GLU A 488 -10.52 -9.16 -17.93
C GLU A 488 -9.53 -8.39 -17.05
N MET A 489 -10.01 -7.77 -15.96
CA MET A 489 -9.16 -7.10 -14.97
C MET A 489 -8.12 -8.05 -14.37
N PHE A 490 -8.55 -9.25 -13.97
CA PHE A 490 -7.65 -10.29 -13.46
C PHE A 490 -6.61 -10.70 -14.51
N TYR A 491 -7.04 -11.08 -15.72
CA TYR A 491 -6.10 -11.53 -16.76
C TYR A 491 -5.15 -10.43 -17.19
N PHE A 492 -5.61 -9.17 -17.27
CA PHE A 492 -4.73 -8.05 -17.58
C PHE A 492 -3.64 -7.87 -16.53
N GLY A 493 -3.97 -7.95 -15.23
CA GLY A 493 -2.97 -7.88 -14.16
C GLY A 493 -2.06 -9.11 -14.13
N TYR A 494 -2.62 -10.31 -14.20
CA TYR A 494 -1.91 -11.57 -14.11
C TYR A 494 -0.98 -11.82 -15.31
N ASP A 495 -1.47 -11.65 -16.54
CA ASP A 495 -0.68 -11.91 -17.75
C ASP A 495 0.50 -10.92 -17.84
N ASN A 496 0.32 -9.66 -17.39
CA ASN A 496 1.43 -8.71 -17.30
C ASN A 496 2.41 -9.03 -16.17
N TYR A 497 1.93 -9.51 -15.01
CA TYR A 497 2.82 -10.03 -13.96
C TYR A 497 3.69 -11.17 -14.51
N MET A 498 3.07 -12.14 -15.19
CA MET A 498 3.79 -13.27 -15.80
C MET A 498 4.80 -12.82 -16.85
N ARG A 499 4.51 -11.76 -17.62
CA ARG A 499 5.39 -11.23 -18.66
C ARG A 499 6.54 -10.38 -18.12
N HIS A 500 6.32 -9.61 -17.05
CA HIS A 500 7.22 -8.52 -16.65
C HIS A 500 7.85 -8.67 -15.27
N ALA A 501 7.23 -9.47 -14.38
CA ALA A 501 7.64 -9.59 -12.99
C ALA A 501 8.03 -11.01 -12.59
N PHE A 502 7.36 -12.04 -13.10
CA PHE A 502 7.62 -13.43 -12.70
C PHE A 502 9.11 -13.80 -12.88
N PRO A 503 9.77 -14.41 -11.88
CA PRO A 503 9.23 -14.95 -10.62
C PRO A 503 9.36 -14.02 -9.39
N ALA A 504 9.51 -12.70 -9.58
CA ALA A 504 9.50 -11.75 -8.47
C ALA A 504 8.13 -11.75 -7.74
N ASP A 505 8.10 -11.26 -6.51
CA ASP A 505 6.90 -11.32 -5.68
C ASP A 505 5.78 -10.43 -6.23
N GLU A 506 6.11 -9.25 -6.74
CA GLU A 506 5.12 -8.25 -7.15
C GLU A 506 5.51 -7.54 -8.44
N LEU A 507 4.54 -6.84 -9.04
CA LEU A 507 4.72 -6.08 -10.27
C LEU A 507 4.71 -4.59 -9.97
N ASN A 508 5.65 -3.86 -10.56
CA ASN A 508 5.58 -2.41 -10.72
C ASN A 508 4.94 -2.13 -12.10
N PRO A 509 3.63 -1.82 -12.17
CA PRO A 509 2.85 -1.85 -13.42
C PRO A 509 3.03 -0.62 -14.34
N ILE A 510 3.70 0.44 -13.89
CA ILE A 510 4.04 1.65 -14.66
C ILE A 510 5.36 1.42 -15.43
N GLU A 511 6.42 1.06 -14.70
CA GLU A 511 7.71 0.71 -15.30
C GLU A 511 7.69 -0.66 -16.00
N CYS A 512 6.78 -1.56 -15.60
CA CYS A 512 6.65 -2.92 -16.09
C CYS A 512 7.89 -3.77 -15.78
N ASN A 513 8.25 -3.82 -14.50
CA ASN A 513 9.32 -4.67 -13.97
C ASN A 513 8.87 -5.34 -12.67
N GLY A 514 9.58 -6.41 -12.28
CA GLY A 514 9.34 -7.11 -11.02
C GLY A 514 9.90 -6.37 -9.80
N ARG A 515 9.17 -6.45 -8.69
CA ARG A 515 9.59 -6.00 -7.36
C ARG A 515 9.70 -7.21 -6.43
N GLY A 516 10.82 -7.28 -5.71
CA GLY A 516 11.04 -8.29 -4.69
C GLY A 516 12.52 -8.51 -4.39
N PRO A 517 12.83 -9.34 -3.37
CA PRO A 517 11.87 -10.09 -2.59
C PRO A 517 11.09 -9.22 -1.58
N ASP A 518 9.76 -9.39 -1.50
CA ASP A 518 8.91 -8.88 -0.44
C ASP A 518 8.92 -9.86 0.74
N VAL A 519 9.36 -9.34 1.88
CA VAL A 519 9.57 -10.08 3.11
C VAL A 519 8.33 -10.12 3.99
N LEU A 520 7.25 -9.44 3.59
CA LEU A 520 6.08 -9.14 4.40
C LEU A 520 4.93 -10.14 4.23
N ASN A 521 4.90 -10.97 3.19
CA ASN A 521 3.72 -11.78 2.86
C ASN A 521 3.94 -13.31 2.95
N PRO A 522 3.51 -13.98 4.04
CA PRO A 522 3.69 -15.42 4.18
C PRO A 522 2.71 -16.24 3.31
N ILE A 523 3.28 -17.05 2.40
CA ILE A 523 2.60 -17.81 1.32
C ILE A 523 1.78 -19.02 1.85
N LEU A 524 1.72 -19.24 3.16
CA LEU A 524 1.20 -20.47 3.77
C LEU A 524 -0.27 -20.77 3.39
N GLY A 525 -1.15 -19.76 3.47
CA GLY A 525 -2.56 -19.90 3.11
C GLY A 525 -2.76 -20.26 1.63
N GLY A 526 -1.95 -19.69 0.74
CA GLY A 526 -1.97 -19.97 -0.69
C GLY A 526 -1.58 -21.41 -1.01
N LEU A 527 -0.52 -21.93 -0.38
CA LEU A 527 -0.07 -23.32 -0.55
C LEU A 527 -1.15 -24.31 -0.07
N ILE A 528 -1.70 -24.08 1.13
CA ILE A 528 -2.70 -24.96 1.75
C ILE A 528 -3.99 -24.96 0.94
N SER A 529 -4.52 -23.78 0.58
CA SER A 529 -5.77 -23.69 -0.17
C SER A 529 -5.65 -24.31 -1.56
N THR A 530 -4.55 -24.07 -2.26
CA THR A 530 -4.28 -24.67 -3.57
C THR A 530 -4.16 -26.18 -3.46
N HIS A 531 -3.42 -26.71 -2.48
CA HIS A 531 -3.36 -28.14 -2.22
C HIS A 531 -4.75 -28.75 -1.98
N ILE A 532 -5.59 -28.09 -1.18
CA ILE A 532 -6.96 -28.55 -0.91
C ILE A 532 -7.79 -28.59 -2.19
N LEU A 533 -7.70 -27.57 -3.04
CA LEU A 533 -8.46 -27.51 -4.29
C LEU A 533 -8.00 -28.58 -5.30
N LEU A 534 -6.69 -28.81 -5.42
CA LEU A 534 -6.13 -29.84 -6.31
C LEU A 534 -6.47 -31.26 -5.87
N THR A 535 -6.62 -31.50 -4.57
CA THR A 535 -6.93 -32.81 -3.99
C THR A 535 -8.43 -33.02 -3.69
N ASP A 536 -9.28 -32.06 -4.04
CA ASP A 536 -10.71 -32.17 -3.78
C ASP A 536 -11.38 -33.18 -4.72
N THR A 537 -11.70 -34.36 -4.17
CA THR A 537 -12.43 -35.43 -4.85
C THR A 537 -13.80 -35.03 -5.40
N LYS A 538 -14.41 -33.94 -4.91
CA LYS A 538 -15.69 -33.44 -5.41
C LYS A 538 -15.54 -32.67 -6.71
N HIS A 539 -14.32 -32.24 -7.07
CA HIS A 539 -14.02 -31.43 -8.25
C HIS A 539 -15.02 -30.28 -8.47
N PRO A 540 -15.28 -29.45 -7.43
CA PRO A 540 -16.33 -28.42 -7.47
C PRO A 540 -16.11 -27.41 -8.60
N PHE A 541 -14.85 -27.14 -8.96
CA PHE A 541 -14.43 -26.24 -10.04
C PHE A 541 -14.04 -26.98 -11.33
N GLY A 542 -14.43 -28.24 -11.46
CA GLY A 542 -13.94 -29.14 -12.50
C GLY A 542 -12.64 -29.85 -12.08
N ASN A 543 -12.10 -30.67 -12.99
CA ASN A 543 -10.83 -31.35 -12.77
C ASN A 543 -9.67 -30.36 -12.94
N VAL A 544 -9.37 -29.63 -11.86
CA VAL A 544 -8.23 -28.71 -11.78
C VAL A 544 -6.92 -29.40 -11.37
N GLY A 545 -7.00 -30.67 -10.94
CA GLY A 545 -5.83 -31.48 -10.66
C GLY A 545 -5.07 -31.81 -11.94
N PHE A 546 -3.75 -31.80 -11.89
CA PHE A 546 -2.90 -32.26 -12.99
C PHE A 546 -2.25 -33.59 -12.63
N GLU A 547 -2.00 -34.42 -13.64
CA GLU A 547 -1.41 -35.74 -13.46
C GLU A 547 -0.01 -35.64 -12.84
N GLY A 548 0.25 -36.41 -11.78
CA GLY A 548 1.55 -36.48 -11.12
C GLY A 548 1.74 -35.59 -9.90
N TYR A 549 0.74 -34.80 -9.48
CA TYR A 549 0.79 -34.08 -8.21
C TYR A 549 0.80 -35.04 -7.00
N ASP A 550 1.86 -34.98 -6.18
CA ASP A 550 2.08 -35.82 -4.99
C ASP A 550 2.31 -34.97 -3.72
N ASN A 551 1.36 -34.07 -3.46
CA ASN A 551 1.29 -33.26 -2.24
C ASN A 551 2.46 -32.28 -2.04
N GLU A 552 3.17 -31.88 -3.10
CA GLU A 552 4.35 -31.01 -3.02
C GLU A 552 4.03 -29.67 -2.35
N LEU A 553 2.87 -29.06 -2.64
CA LEU A 553 2.45 -27.81 -1.99
C LEU A 553 2.19 -27.99 -0.49
N LEU A 554 1.70 -29.15 -0.06
CA LEU A 554 1.53 -29.45 1.36
C LEU A 554 2.88 -29.64 2.05
N HIS A 555 3.85 -30.28 1.37
CA HIS A 555 5.22 -30.38 1.89
C HIS A 555 5.88 -29.01 2.03
N LEU A 556 5.71 -28.11 1.06
CA LEU A 556 6.19 -26.72 1.15
C LEU A 556 5.50 -25.94 2.27
N ALA A 557 4.17 -26.11 2.43
CA ALA A 557 3.43 -25.50 3.52
C ALA A 557 3.93 -25.97 4.89
N HIS A 558 4.18 -27.27 5.02
CA HIS A 558 4.75 -27.86 6.23
C HIS A 558 6.18 -27.34 6.52
N ASP A 559 7.07 -27.34 5.53
CA ASP A 559 8.44 -26.80 5.69
C ASP A 559 8.43 -25.33 6.12
N LEU A 560 7.60 -24.50 5.46
CA LEU A 560 7.43 -23.11 5.83
C LEU A 560 6.92 -22.97 7.27
N ALA A 561 5.87 -23.71 7.65
CA ALA A 561 5.31 -23.65 9.00
C ALA A 561 6.33 -24.08 10.06
N VAL A 562 7.15 -25.10 9.80
CA VAL A 562 8.25 -25.51 10.69
C VAL A 562 9.25 -24.37 10.90
N ARG A 563 9.60 -23.64 9.83
CA ARG A 563 10.51 -22.48 9.90
C ARG A 563 9.92 -21.28 10.64
N LEU A 564 8.59 -21.22 10.79
CA LEU A 564 7.90 -20.19 11.58
C LEU A 564 7.85 -20.52 13.07
N LEU A 565 7.99 -21.80 13.47
CA LEU A 565 7.92 -22.22 14.88
C LEU A 565 8.91 -21.49 15.82
N PRO A 566 10.16 -21.17 15.43
CA PRO A 566 11.08 -20.42 16.28
C PRO A 566 10.53 -19.09 16.77
N ALA A 567 9.59 -18.47 16.05
CA ALA A 567 8.94 -17.24 16.50
C ALA A 567 8.12 -17.42 17.78
N PHE A 568 7.65 -18.63 18.07
CA PHE A 568 6.86 -18.96 19.26
C PHE A 568 7.73 -19.45 20.44
N GLU A 569 9.03 -19.60 20.22
CA GLU A 569 10.00 -20.05 21.20
C GLU A 569 10.62 -18.87 21.96
N ASN A 570 11.06 -19.10 23.19
CA ASN A 570 11.72 -18.10 24.03
C ASN A 570 10.90 -16.81 24.29
N THR A 571 9.57 -16.89 24.13
CA THR A 571 8.62 -15.84 24.53
C THR A 571 8.03 -16.20 25.89
N SER A 572 8.15 -15.31 26.88
CA SER A 572 7.65 -15.59 28.24
C SER A 572 6.11 -15.68 28.30
N THR A 573 5.40 -15.06 27.36
CA THR A 573 3.92 -15.06 27.29
C THR A 573 3.36 -16.16 26.39
N GLY A 574 4.15 -16.71 25.47
CA GLY A 574 3.68 -17.58 24.39
C GLY A 574 3.13 -16.85 23.15
N ILE A 575 3.20 -15.51 23.13
CA ILE A 575 2.88 -14.66 21.97
C ILE A 575 4.11 -14.60 21.06
N PRO A 576 3.99 -14.86 19.74
CA PRO A 576 5.14 -14.98 18.86
C PRO A 576 5.85 -13.65 18.59
N TYR A 577 7.14 -13.73 18.29
CA TYR A 577 7.90 -12.65 17.65
C TYR A 577 7.25 -12.28 16.30
N PRO A 578 7.24 -10.99 15.93
CA PRO A 578 6.67 -10.53 14.66
C PRO A 578 7.56 -10.86 13.44
N ARG A 579 8.80 -11.30 13.66
CA ARG A 579 9.77 -11.57 12.59
C ARG A 579 10.58 -12.83 12.91
N VAL A 580 10.89 -13.60 11.88
CA VAL A 580 11.73 -14.80 11.97
C VAL A 580 12.54 -14.95 10.69
N ASN A 581 13.83 -15.25 10.82
CA ASN A 581 14.63 -15.65 9.67
C ASN A 581 14.33 -17.13 9.34
N LEU A 582 13.87 -17.42 8.12
CA LEU A 582 13.50 -18.79 7.70
C LEU A 582 14.66 -19.81 7.75
N LYS A 583 15.90 -19.34 7.79
CA LYS A 583 17.10 -20.17 7.85
C LYS A 583 17.70 -20.23 9.24
N THR A 584 17.74 -19.11 9.96
CA THR A 584 18.46 -19.01 11.25
C THR A 584 17.55 -18.84 12.46
N GLY A 585 16.23 -18.76 12.29
CA GLY A 585 15.28 -18.52 13.38
C GLY A 585 15.21 -17.04 13.81
N VAL A 586 14.87 -16.78 15.06
CA VAL A 586 14.69 -15.41 15.58
C VAL A 586 16.06 -14.75 15.88
N PRO A 587 16.40 -13.59 15.27
CA PRO A 587 17.63 -12.86 15.59
C PRO A 587 17.69 -12.37 17.05
N PRO A 588 18.87 -12.29 17.70
CA PRO A 588 19.01 -11.84 19.10
C PRO A 588 18.54 -10.41 19.37
N ASP A 589 18.57 -9.56 18.35
CA ASP A 589 18.18 -8.14 18.37
C ASP A 589 16.73 -7.91 17.91
N SER A 590 15.93 -8.98 17.84
CA SER A 590 14.53 -8.91 17.43
C SER A 590 13.70 -8.01 18.36
N ILE A 591 12.74 -7.31 17.74
CA ILE A 591 11.75 -6.52 18.47
C ILE A 591 10.85 -7.41 19.30
N ASN A 592 10.66 -7.04 20.56
CA ASN A 592 9.78 -7.74 21.50
C ASN A 592 8.33 -7.22 21.45
N GLU A 593 7.99 -6.41 20.44
CA GLU A 593 6.67 -5.79 20.29
C GLU A 593 6.00 -6.37 19.05
N THR A 594 4.75 -6.78 19.17
CA THR A 594 3.94 -7.32 18.07
C THR A 594 2.52 -6.77 18.13
N CYS A 595 1.82 -6.76 17.01
CA CYS A 595 0.43 -6.37 16.97
C CYS A 595 -0.52 -7.54 17.25
N THR A 596 -1.75 -7.23 17.68
CA THR A 596 -2.75 -8.25 18.05
C THR A 596 -3.11 -9.16 16.87
N ALA A 597 -3.26 -8.60 15.67
CA ALA A 597 -3.50 -9.36 14.43
C ALA A 597 -2.30 -10.26 14.10
N GLY A 598 -1.09 -9.71 14.01
CA GLY A 598 0.11 -10.47 13.66
C GLY A 598 0.40 -11.66 14.60
N ALA A 599 0.09 -11.51 15.89
CA ALA A 599 0.22 -12.61 16.85
C ALA A 599 -0.97 -13.60 16.87
N GLY A 600 -2.15 -13.18 16.42
CA GLY A 600 -3.40 -13.92 16.58
C GLY A 600 -3.89 -14.65 15.33
N SER A 601 -3.40 -14.26 14.15
CA SER A 601 -3.97 -14.61 12.86
C SER A 601 -3.24 -15.72 12.13
N LEU A 602 -2.67 -16.68 12.86
CA LEU A 602 -2.16 -17.94 12.32
C LEU A 602 -3.07 -19.15 12.62
N LEU A 603 -4.09 -18.97 13.45
CA LEU A 603 -4.92 -20.06 13.96
C LEU A 603 -5.62 -20.87 12.85
N VAL A 604 -6.05 -20.21 11.78
CA VAL A 604 -6.75 -20.87 10.67
C VAL A 604 -5.78 -21.72 9.85
N GLU A 605 -4.67 -21.15 9.38
CA GLU A 605 -3.69 -21.85 8.54
C GLU A 605 -3.00 -22.98 9.31
N PHE A 606 -2.53 -22.71 10.53
CA PHE A 606 -1.89 -23.72 11.37
C PHE A 606 -2.88 -24.80 11.80
N GLY A 607 -4.13 -24.44 12.06
CA GLY A 607 -5.20 -25.39 12.34
C GLY A 607 -5.48 -26.31 11.15
N ILE A 608 -5.62 -25.76 9.94
CA ILE A 608 -5.84 -26.56 8.73
C ILE A 608 -4.64 -27.48 8.48
N LEU A 609 -3.41 -26.94 8.51
CA LEU A 609 -2.20 -27.72 8.30
C LEU A 609 -2.10 -28.90 9.26
N SER A 610 -2.27 -28.64 10.57
CA SER A 610 -2.28 -29.67 11.61
C SER A 610 -3.26 -30.80 11.29
N ARG A 611 -4.47 -30.46 10.84
CA ARG A 611 -5.52 -31.46 10.50
C ARG A 611 -5.19 -32.24 9.23
N LEU A 612 -4.54 -31.62 8.24
CA LEU A 612 -4.14 -32.30 7.01
C LEU A 612 -3.01 -33.31 7.26
N ILE A 613 -2.01 -32.96 8.08
CA ILE A 613 -0.84 -33.81 8.34
C ILE A 613 -1.01 -34.74 9.55
N GLY A 614 -2.00 -34.49 10.41
CA GLY A 614 -2.23 -35.26 11.63
C GLY A 614 -1.32 -34.89 12.81
N ASP A 615 -0.64 -33.74 12.78
CA ASP A 615 0.25 -33.25 13.84
C ASP A 615 -0.36 -32.04 14.54
N SER A 616 -0.56 -32.13 15.86
CA SER A 616 -1.16 -31.07 16.67
C SER A 616 -0.27 -29.84 16.91
N THR A 617 1.03 -29.91 16.60
CA THR A 617 2.04 -28.90 16.99
C THR A 617 1.65 -27.49 16.54
N PHE A 618 1.30 -27.32 15.26
CA PHE A 618 0.95 -26.02 14.69
C PHE A 618 -0.34 -25.45 15.29
N GLU A 619 -1.43 -26.23 15.29
CA GLU A 619 -2.71 -25.80 15.91
C GLU A 619 -2.51 -25.46 17.39
N TRP A 620 -1.70 -26.23 18.12
CA TRP A 620 -1.43 -26.00 19.54
C TRP A 620 -0.68 -24.69 19.78
N VAL A 621 0.40 -24.40 19.03
CA VAL A 621 1.16 -23.14 19.21
C VAL A 621 0.31 -21.91 18.88
N ALA A 622 -0.50 -21.98 17.81
CA ALA A 622 -1.37 -20.87 17.42
C ALA A 622 -2.48 -20.64 18.46
N ARG A 623 -3.11 -21.72 18.97
CA ARG A 623 -4.10 -21.62 20.06
C ARG A 623 -3.49 -21.06 21.34
N ARG A 624 -2.24 -21.43 21.66
CA ARG A 624 -1.54 -20.89 22.83
C ARG A 624 -1.35 -19.38 22.71
N ALA A 625 -0.95 -18.87 21.54
CA ALA A 625 -0.80 -17.45 21.29
C ALA A 625 -2.15 -16.70 21.40
N VAL A 626 -3.21 -17.21 20.78
CA VAL A 626 -4.56 -16.65 20.89
C VAL A 626 -5.04 -16.61 22.33
N LYS A 627 -4.83 -17.68 23.11
CA LYS A 627 -5.17 -17.73 24.54
C LYS A 627 -4.35 -16.74 25.38
N ALA A 628 -3.07 -16.56 25.04
CA ALA A 628 -2.21 -15.59 25.69
C ALA A 628 -2.75 -14.17 25.47
N LEU A 629 -3.00 -13.76 24.21
CA LEU A 629 -3.67 -12.49 23.88
C LEU A 629 -5.01 -12.35 24.60
N TRP A 630 -5.82 -13.41 24.59
CA TRP A 630 -7.11 -13.46 25.27
C TRP A 630 -6.97 -13.29 26.79
N SER A 631 -5.87 -13.69 27.42
CA SER A 631 -5.69 -13.46 28.86
C SER A 631 -5.33 -12.00 29.21
N LEU A 632 -4.88 -11.22 28.23
CA LEU A 632 -4.38 -9.86 28.43
C LEU A 632 -5.44 -8.77 28.23
N ARG A 633 -6.70 -9.11 27.96
CA ARG A 633 -7.79 -8.12 27.88
C ARG A 633 -7.87 -7.27 29.14
N ASN A 634 -8.33 -6.04 28.97
CA ASN A 634 -8.70 -5.20 30.10
C ASN A 634 -9.89 -5.82 30.87
N ASN A 635 -9.79 -5.84 32.21
CA ASN A 635 -10.79 -6.47 33.07
C ASN A 635 -12.14 -5.73 33.11
N GLU A 636 -12.17 -4.44 32.79
CA GLU A 636 -13.37 -3.60 32.85
C GLU A 636 -14.08 -3.58 31.50
N THR A 637 -13.37 -3.24 30.43
CA THR A 637 -13.97 -3.07 29.09
C THR A 637 -14.00 -4.38 28.28
N GLY A 638 -13.16 -5.35 28.63
CA GLY A 638 -12.96 -6.53 27.79
C GLY A 638 -12.29 -6.21 26.45
N LEU A 639 -11.55 -5.11 26.34
CA LEU A 639 -10.83 -4.75 25.11
C LEU A 639 -9.36 -5.19 25.13
N LEU A 640 -8.82 -5.47 23.94
CA LEU A 640 -7.38 -5.65 23.71
C LEU A 640 -6.77 -4.34 23.21
N GLY A 641 -5.47 -4.16 23.44
CA GLY A 641 -4.68 -3.11 22.78
C GLY A 641 -4.27 -3.53 21.38
N ASN A 642 -3.57 -2.63 20.67
CA ASN A 642 -3.09 -2.89 19.32
C ASN A 642 -1.63 -3.38 19.26
N VAL A 643 -0.80 -3.06 20.26
CA VAL A 643 0.61 -3.50 20.31
C VAL A 643 0.96 -4.03 21.70
N VAL A 644 1.50 -5.25 21.77
CA VAL A 644 1.84 -5.96 23.00
C VAL A 644 3.32 -6.31 23.05
N ASN A 645 3.91 -6.21 24.24
CA ASN A 645 5.24 -6.73 24.50
C ASN A 645 5.17 -8.25 24.77
N ILE A 646 5.83 -9.05 23.96
CA ILE A 646 5.76 -10.53 23.98
C ILE A 646 6.46 -11.15 25.20
N GLN A 647 7.31 -10.40 25.90
CA GLN A 647 8.03 -10.89 27.09
C GLN A 647 7.28 -10.52 28.37
N THR A 648 6.73 -9.31 28.45
CA THR A 648 6.06 -8.84 29.68
C THR A 648 4.54 -9.01 29.65
N GLY A 649 3.94 -9.18 28.47
CA GLY A 649 2.49 -9.15 28.27
C GLY A 649 1.89 -7.75 28.43
N GLN A 650 2.71 -6.71 28.53
CA GLN A 650 2.21 -5.33 28.68
C GLN A 650 1.82 -4.75 27.32
N TRP A 651 0.65 -4.11 27.28
CA TRP A 651 0.21 -3.32 26.13
C TRP A 651 1.02 -2.03 26.02
N VAL A 652 1.85 -1.95 24.98
CA VAL A 652 2.58 -0.74 24.58
C VAL A 652 1.65 0.20 23.83
N GLY A 653 0.88 -0.35 22.90
CA GLY A 653 -0.21 0.31 22.19
C GLY A 653 -1.54 0.00 22.86
N LYS A 654 -2.20 1.05 23.39
CA LYS A 654 -3.48 0.95 24.10
C LYS A 654 -4.68 1.39 23.27
N GLN A 655 -4.47 1.63 21.98
CA GLN A 655 -5.56 1.84 21.03
C GLN A 655 -6.28 0.51 20.83
N SER A 656 -7.60 0.54 20.86
CA SER A 656 -8.47 -0.58 20.54
C SER A 656 -9.39 -0.15 19.41
N GLY A 657 -9.42 -0.94 18.34
CA GLY A 657 -10.19 -0.64 17.14
C GLY A 657 -10.41 -1.88 16.30
N LEU A 658 -11.01 -1.66 15.13
CA LEU A 658 -11.30 -2.70 14.14
C LEU A 658 -10.43 -2.58 12.89
N GLY A 659 -9.50 -1.63 12.86
CA GLY A 659 -8.58 -1.41 11.74
C GLY A 659 -7.24 -2.13 11.94
N ALA A 660 -6.21 -1.52 11.36
CA ALA A 660 -4.89 -2.11 11.24
C ALA A 660 -4.31 -2.60 12.59
N GLY A 661 -3.79 -3.83 12.59
CA GLY A 661 -3.12 -4.44 13.74
C GLY A 661 -4.05 -5.17 14.72
N MET A 662 -5.37 -5.20 14.46
CA MET A 662 -6.35 -5.89 15.30
C MET A 662 -7.44 -6.64 14.52
N ASP A 663 -7.81 -6.14 13.34
CA ASP A 663 -8.73 -6.73 12.36
C ASP A 663 -8.84 -8.28 12.37
N SER A 664 -7.85 -8.97 11.82
CA SER A 664 -7.92 -10.40 11.51
C SER A 664 -7.91 -11.30 12.76
N PHE A 665 -7.54 -10.77 13.94
CA PHE A 665 -7.70 -11.49 15.20
C PHE A 665 -9.17 -11.78 15.49
N TYR A 666 -10.06 -10.79 15.34
CA TYR A 666 -11.49 -10.99 15.53
C TYR A 666 -12.09 -11.90 14.48
N GLU A 667 -11.62 -11.75 13.23
CA GLU A 667 -12.01 -12.59 12.12
C GLU A 667 -11.73 -14.07 12.40
N TYR A 668 -10.51 -14.37 12.88
CA TYR A 668 -10.05 -15.73 13.06
C TYR A 668 -10.70 -16.43 14.25
N LEU A 669 -11.13 -15.71 15.28
CA LEU A 669 -11.94 -16.30 16.35
C LEU A 669 -13.28 -16.88 15.82
N LEU A 670 -13.93 -16.17 14.89
CA LEU A 670 -15.18 -16.68 14.29
C LEU A 670 -14.90 -17.74 13.22
N LYS A 671 -13.96 -17.47 12.31
CA LYS A 671 -13.65 -18.38 11.19
C LYS A 671 -13.09 -19.72 11.69
N SER A 672 -12.28 -19.73 12.75
CA SER A 672 -11.78 -20.98 13.37
C SER A 672 -12.91 -21.81 13.99
N TYR A 673 -13.93 -21.18 14.59
CA TYR A 673 -15.11 -21.90 15.07
C TYR A 673 -15.90 -22.53 13.92
N ILE A 674 -16.13 -21.77 12.83
CA ILE A 674 -16.88 -22.27 11.68
C ILE A 674 -16.18 -23.50 11.07
N LEU A 675 -14.86 -23.44 10.91
CA LEU A 675 -14.02 -24.50 10.36
C LEU A 675 -13.89 -25.70 11.30
N PHE A 676 -13.38 -25.48 12.51
CA PHE A 676 -12.96 -26.56 13.42
C PHE A 676 -14.04 -26.99 14.42
N GLY A 677 -15.05 -26.15 14.65
CA GLY A 677 -16.15 -26.43 15.59
C GLY A 677 -15.80 -26.23 17.08
N GLU A 678 -14.68 -25.59 17.39
CA GLU A 678 -14.22 -25.37 18.76
C GLU A 678 -15.05 -24.28 19.46
N LYS A 679 -15.84 -24.67 20.47
CA LYS A 679 -16.75 -23.76 21.18
C LYS A 679 -16.05 -22.64 21.93
N GLU A 680 -14.79 -22.85 22.31
CA GLU A 680 -13.98 -21.85 22.98
C GLU A 680 -13.78 -20.62 22.07
N ASP A 681 -13.44 -20.85 20.80
CA ASP A 681 -13.20 -19.78 19.81
C ASP A 681 -14.46 -18.92 19.60
N HIS A 682 -15.64 -19.57 19.48
CA HIS A 682 -16.92 -18.86 19.39
C HIS A 682 -17.22 -18.04 20.64
N LYS A 683 -16.94 -18.58 21.83
CA LYS A 683 -17.15 -17.85 23.09
C LYS A 683 -16.25 -16.64 23.17
N MET A 684 -14.98 -16.77 22.75
CA MET A 684 -14.05 -15.65 22.67
C MET A 684 -14.56 -14.58 21.70
N PHE A 685 -14.98 -14.99 20.49
CA PHE A 685 -15.56 -14.07 19.51
C PHE A 685 -16.78 -13.34 20.06
N GLN A 686 -17.74 -14.06 20.63
CA GLN A 686 -18.98 -13.47 21.15
C GLN A 686 -18.70 -12.44 22.24
N THR A 687 -17.83 -12.77 23.21
CA THR A 687 -17.43 -11.83 24.26
C THR A 687 -16.71 -10.61 23.69
N ALA A 688 -15.83 -10.78 22.70
CA ALA A 688 -15.19 -9.66 22.03
C ALA A 688 -16.19 -8.79 21.26
N TYR A 689 -17.15 -9.40 20.56
CA TYR A 689 -18.19 -8.71 19.82
C TYR A 689 -19.07 -7.87 20.75
N GLU A 690 -19.48 -8.41 21.90
CA GLU A 690 -20.21 -7.68 22.93
C GLU A 690 -19.42 -6.45 23.42
N SER A 691 -18.12 -6.61 23.72
CA SER A 691 -17.25 -5.47 24.07
C SER A 691 -17.13 -4.44 22.95
N ILE A 692 -17.05 -4.87 21.69
CA ILE A 692 -17.03 -3.97 20.52
C ILE A 692 -18.35 -3.18 20.42
N GLN A 693 -19.51 -3.85 20.57
CA GLN A 693 -20.81 -3.18 20.55
C GLN A 693 -20.94 -2.16 21.69
N ASN A 694 -20.47 -2.50 22.89
CA ASN A 694 -20.61 -1.65 24.07
C ASN A 694 -19.64 -0.45 24.06
N HIS A 695 -18.41 -0.66 23.58
CA HIS A 695 -17.33 0.31 23.75
C HIS A 695 -16.87 0.98 22.46
N MET A 696 -17.03 0.38 21.29
CA MET A 696 -16.58 0.98 20.01
C MET A 696 -17.72 1.52 19.15
N ARG A 697 -18.92 0.92 19.23
CA ARG A 697 -20.07 1.39 18.44
C ARG A 697 -20.59 2.73 18.95
N ARG A 698 -20.81 3.68 18.04
CA ARG A 698 -21.39 5.00 18.28
C ARG A 698 -22.52 5.26 17.27
N GLY A 699 -23.27 6.33 17.48
CA GLY A 699 -24.42 6.68 16.66
C GLY A 699 -25.70 5.98 17.13
N ARG A 700 -26.73 6.04 16.28
CA ARG A 700 -28.07 5.48 16.59
C ARG A 700 -28.04 3.96 16.83
N GLU A 701 -29.01 3.47 17.61
CA GLU A 701 -29.11 2.05 17.96
C GLU A 701 -29.49 1.18 16.75
N SER A 702 -30.53 1.56 16.02
CA SER A 702 -31.01 0.80 14.87
C SER A 702 -30.45 1.33 13.55
N CYS A 703 -30.19 0.43 12.60
CA CYS A 703 -29.67 0.82 11.30
C CYS A 703 -30.67 1.68 10.49
N ASN A 704 -31.93 1.23 10.42
CA ASN A 704 -33.04 1.78 9.63
C ASN A 704 -34.16 2.43 10.46
N ALA A 705 -33.87 2.79 11.72
CA ALA A 705 -34.81 3.44 12.63
C ALA A 705 -34.08 4.31 13.66
N GLY A 706 -34.82 5.19 14.32
CA GLY A 706 -34.27 6.10 15.34
C GLY A 706 -33.79 7.44 14.78
N GLN A 707 -33.20 8.25 15.67
CA GLN A 707 -32.68 9.58 15.40
C GLN A 707 -31.19 9.67 15.80
N GLY A 708 -30.46 10.61 15.20
CA GLY A 708 -29.02 10.81 15.45
C GLY A 708 -28.13 10.28 14.33
N ASP A 709 -26.82 10.35 14.57
CA ASP A 709 -25.79 10.03 13.57
C ASP A 709 -25.81 8.54 13.17
N PRO A 710 -25.40 8.22 11.93
CA PRO A 710 -25.20 6.84 11.48
C PRO A 710 -24.34 6.00 12.43
N PRO A 711 -24.66 4.69 12.58
CA PRO A 711 -23.82 3.80 13.36
C PRO A 711 -22.40 3.73 12.80
N LEU A 712 -21.40 3.95 13.65
CA LEU A 712 -19.98 3.85 13.30
C LEU A 712 -19.23 3.14 14.41
N TYR A 713 -18.16 2.43 14.05
CA TYR A 713 -17.23 1.83 15.02
C TYR A 713 -15.96 2.67 15.06
N VAL A 714 -15.68 3.26 16.22
CA VAL A 714 -14.57 4.20 16.40
C VAL A 714 -13.42 3.58 17.20
N ASN A 715 -12.23 4.14 17.03
CA ASN A 715 -11.07 3.77 17.83
C ASN A 715 -11.17 4.33 19.25
N VAL A 716 -10.95 3.48 20.23
CA VAL A 716 -11.08 3.82 21.66
C VAL A 716 -9.84 3.42 22.45
N ASN A 717 -9.69 3.97 23.65
CA ASN A 717 -8.72 3.51 24.61
C ASN A 717 -9.17 2.16 25.17
N MET A 718 -8.28 1.17 25.16
CA MET A 718 -8.63 -0.17 25.66
C MET A 718 -9.05 -0.18 27.14
N CYS A 719 -8.56 0.76 27.96
CA CYS A 719 -8.87 0.80 29.38
C CYS A 719 -10.12 1.63 29.70
N SER A 720 -10.25 2.83 29.14
CA SER A 720 -11.38 3.71 29.46
C SER A 720 -12.58 3.56 28.54
N GLY A 721 -12.41 2.99 27.34
CA GLY A 721 -13.44 2.97 26.30
C GLY A 721 -13.72 4.35 25.67
N GLU A 722 -12.94 5.37 26.02
CA GLU A 722 -13.06 6.71 25.46
C GLU A 722 -12.47 6.78 24.06
N ILE A 723 -13.04 7.63 23.20
CA ILE A 723 -12.56 7.86 21.84
C ILE A 723 -11.18 8.51 21.90
N ILE A 724 -10.20 7.96 21.18
CA ILE A 724 -8.82 8.46 21.17
C ILE A 724 -8.41 9.16 19.88
N ASN A 725 -9.12 8.88 18.79
CA ASN A 725 -8.91 9.53 17.50
C ASN A 725 -10.24 9.60 16.72
N THR A 726 -10.23 10.33 15.61
CA THR A 726 -11.43 10.61 14.82
C THR A 726 -11.31 10.07 13.40
N TRP A 727 -10.37 9.15 13.18
CA TRP A 727 -10.15 8.49 11.90
C TRP A 727 -10.52 7.01 11.99
N ILE A 728 -10.87 6.44 10.84
CA ILE A 728 -11.02 4.99 10.64
C ILE A 728 -10.13 4.57 9.46
N ASP A 729 -9.64 3.34 9.48
CA ASP A 729 -8.82 2.81 8.39
C ASP A 729 -9.70 2.19 7.29
N SER A 730 -9.18 2.15 6.06
CA SER A 730 -9.77 1.41 4.94
C SER A 730 -9.92 -0.08 5.25
N LEU A 731 -8.97 -0.69 5.97
CA LEU A 731 -8.99 -2.11 6.34
C LEU A 731 -10.21 -2.49 7.18
N GLN A 732 -10.72 -1.57 8.01
CA GLN A 732 -11.90 -1.80 8.85
C GLN A 732 -13.17 -2.09 8.01
N ALA A 733 -13.15 -1.86 6.69
CA ALA A 733 -14.21 -2.24 5.77
C ALA A 733 -14.44 -3.76 5.64
N PHE A 734 -13.61 -4.62 6.26
CA PHE A 734 -13.84 -6.08 6.32
C PHE A 734 -14.95 -6.45 7.33
N PHE A 735 -15.12 -5.61 8.37
CA PHE A 735 -15.97 -5.92 9.51
C PHE A 735 -17.46 -6.15 9.17
N PRO A 736 -18.08 -5.42 8.22
CA PRO A 736 -19.42 -5.77 7.74
C PRO A 736 -19.52 -7.22 7.24
N GLY A 737 -18.51 -7.71 6.50
CA GLY A 737 -18.41 -9.10 6.08
C GLY A 737 -18.39 -10.07 7.26
N LEU A 738 -17.61 -9.76 8.29
CA LEU A 738 -17.57 -10.54 9.54
C LEU A 738 -18.92 -10.54 10.27
N GLN A 739 -19.62 -9.39 10.30
CA GLN A 739 -20.96 -9.27 10.87
C GLN A 739 -21.99 -10.12 10.12
N VAL A 740 -21.90 -10.20 8.79
CA VAL A 740 -22.72 -11.12 7.98
C VAL A 740 -22.46 -12.57 8.38
N LEU A 741 -21.20 -12.98 8.53
CA LEU A 741 -20.85 -14.34 8.94
C LEU A 741 -21.38 -14.68 10.35
N TYR A 742 -21.39 -13.70 11.25
CA TYR A 742 -21.98 -13.86 12.59
C TYR A 742 -23.51 -13.88 12.58
N GLY A 743 -24.14 -13.27 11.57
CA GLY A 743 -25.59 -13.15 11.43
C GLY A 743 -26.16 -11.78 11.81
N ASP A 744 -25.32 -10.78 12.10
CA ASP A 744 -25.71 -9.39 12.36
C ASP A 744 -25.76 -8.57 11.06
N VAL A 745 -26.70 -8.93 10.18
CA VAL A 745 -26.84 -8.35 8.84
C VAL A 745 -27.22 -6.86 8.91
N ASP A 746 -28.00 -6.44 9.91
CA ASP A 746 -28.48 -5.06 10.01
C ASP A 746 -27.34 -4.07 10.30
N ASN A 747 -26.44 -4.39 11.24
CA ASN A 747 -25.28 -3.53 11.48
C ASN A 747 -24.30 -3.57 10.30
N ALA A 748 -24.16 -4.73 9.65
CA ALA A 748 -23.33 -4.88 8.45
C ALA A 748 -23.79 -3.95 7.32
N ILE A 749 -25.10 -3.89 7.04
CA ILE A 749 -25.69 -2.99 6.02
C ILE A 749 -25.30 -1.53 6.30
N CYS A 750 -25.42 -1.10 7.56
CA CYS A 750 -25.16 0.29 7.94
C CYS A 750 -23.68 0.67 7.80
N LEU A 751 -22.79 -0.16 8.33
CA LEU A 751 -21.37 0.12 8.28
C LEU A 751 -20.83 0.04 6.84
N HIS A 752 -21.30 -0.92 6.05
CA HIS A 752 -20.97 -1.03 4.63
C HIS A 752 -21.39 0.21 3.84
N ALA A 753 -22.61 0.71 4.06
CA ALA A 753 -23.10 1.90 3.38
C ALA A 753 -22.25 3.13 3.67
N PHE A 754 -21.68 3.25 4.87
CA PHE A 754 -20.74 4.32 5.21
C PHE A 754 -19.47 4.26 4.36
N TYR A 755 -18.81 3.10 4.27
CA TYR A 755 -17.63 2.93 3.42
C TYR A 755 -17.94 3.10 1.94
N TYR A 756 -19.09 2.60 1.46
CA TYR A 756 -19.52 2.83 0.08
C TYR A 756 -19.75 4.32 -0.21
N ALA A 757 -20.26 5.10 0.74
CA ALA A 757 -20.40 6.55 0.56
C ALA A 757 -19.03 7.24 0.44
N ILE A 758 -18.03 6.84 1.21
CA ILE A 758 -16.64 7.30 1.02
C ILE A 758 -16.14 6.93 -0.38
N TRP A 759 -16.36 5.68 -0.82
CA TRP A 759 -16.01 5.25 -2.17
C TRP A 759 -16.70 6.08 -3.25
N LYS A 760 -18.00 6.37 -3.13
CA LYS A 760 -18.72 7.23 -4.08
C LYS A 760 -18.10 8.62 -4.19
N ARG A 761 -17.61 9.18 -3.08
CA ARG A 761 -17.00 10.51 -3.06
C ARG A 761 -15.64 10.53 -3.72
N PHE A 762 -14.79 9.56 -3.38
CA PHE A 762 -13.39 9.59 -3.80
C PHE A 762 -13.07 8.61 -4.92
N GLY A 763 -13.95 7.71 -5.35
CA GLY A 763 -13.68 6.65 -6.33
C GLY A 763 -12.60 5.64 -5.87
N ALA A 764 -12.33 5.58 -4.57
CA ALA A 764 -11.43 4.68 -3.86
C ALA A 764 -11.60 4.94 -2.34
N LEU A 765 -11.21 4.00 -1.47
CA LEU A 765 -11.14 4.29 -0.03
C LEU A 765 -9.78 4.92 0.31
N PRO A 766 -9.72 6.13 0.87
CA PRO A 766 -8.48 6.60 1.48
C PRO A 766 -8.08 5.66 2.63
N GLU A 767 -6.78 5.46 2.80
CA GLU A 767 -6.24 4.57 3.81
C GLU A 767 -6.67 4.94 5.22
N ARG A 768 -6.79 6.25 5.49
CA ARG A 768 -7.45 6.75 6.70
C ARG A 768 -8.43 7.85 6.36
N TYR A 769 -9.65 7.71 6.85
CA TYR A 769 -10.69 8.70 6.70
C TYR A 769 -11.08 9.31 8.04
N ASN A 770 -11.02 10.63 8.14
CA ASN A 770 -11.45 11.36 9.32
C ASN A 770 -12.94 11.69 9.22
N TRP A 771 -13.75 11.00 10.03
CA TRP A 771 -15.21 11.12 9.96
C TRP A 771 -15.73 12.42 10.58
N GLN A 772 -14.94 13.13 11.40
CA GLN A 772 -15.30 14.45 11.90
C GLN A 772 -14.93 15.56 10.92
N LEU A 773 -13.73 15.50 10.34
CA LEU A 773 -13.29 16.48 9.33
C LEU A 773 -13.91 16.23 7.96
N GLN A 774 -14.55 15.07 7.78
CA GLN A 774 -15.10 14.62 6.51
C GLN A 774 -14.04 14.65 5.39
N ALA A 775 -12.83 14.20 5.70
CA ALA A 775 -11.69 14.28 4.79
C ALA A 775 -10.72 13.11 5.01
N PRO A 776 -9.95 12.72 3.98
CA PRO A 776 -8.86 11.77 4.16
C PRO A 776 -7.75 12.33 5.06
N ASP A 777 -7.33 11.57 6.06
CA ASP A 777 -6.10 11.84 6.83
C ASP A 777 -4.88 11.21 6.13
N VAL A 778 -5.08 10.05 5.50
CA VAL A 778 -4.09 9.38 4.65
C VAL A 778 -4.73 9.09 3.31
N LEU A 779 -4.21 9.73 2.27
CA LEU A 779 -4.81 9.80 0.93
C LEU A 779 -4.51 8.59 0.04
N PHE A 780 -3.72 7.65 0.53
CA PHE A 780 -3.24 6.47 -0.18
C PHE A 780 -4.35 5.43 -0.37
N TYR A 781 -4.32 4.63 -1.45
CA TYR A 781 -5.18 3.45 -1.63
C TYR A 781 -4.44 2.36 -2.43
N PRO A 782 -4.00 1.28 -1.78
CA PRO A 782 -3.19 0.23 -2.42
C PRO A 782 -4.03 -0.90 -3.02
N LEU A 783 -5.19 -0.57 -3.62
CA LEU A 783 -6.07 -1.55 -4.28
C LEU A 783 -6.72 -2.58 -3.34
N ARG A 784 -6.96 -2.14 -2.10
CA ARG A 784 -7.48 -2.90 -0.96
C ARG A 784 -8.81 -3.64 -1.22
N PRO A 785 -8.96 -4.90 -0.74
CA PRO A 785 -10.12 -5.76 -1.03
C PRO A 785 -11.29 -5.66 -0.06
N GLU A 786 -11.13 -5.07 1.12
CA GLU A 786 -12.01 -5.32 2.28
C GLU A 786 -13.45 -4.84 2.05
N LEU A 787 -13.64 -3.70 1.36
CA LEU A 787 -14.97 -3.25 0.95
C LEU A 787 -15.62 -4.20 -0.06
N VAL A 788 -14.82 -4.78 -0.94
CA VAL A 788 -15.29 -5.73 -1.97
C VAL A 788 -15.72 -7.04 -1.31
N GLU A 789 -14.94 -7.56 -0.37
CA GLU A 789 -15.29 -8.76 0.42
C GLU A 789 -16.64 -8.55 1.13
N SER A 790 -16.79 -7.45 1.86
CA SER A 790 -18.04 -7.10 2.54
C SER A 790 -19.22 -6.96 1.58
N THR A 791 -19.00 -6.36 0.41
CA THR A 791 -20.03 -6.24 -0.64
C THR A 791 -20.47 -7.61 -1.14
N TYR A 792 -19.51 -8.49 -1.40
CA TYR A 792 -19.76 -9.87 -1.83
C TYR A 792 -20.55 -10.66 -0.77
N LEU A 793 -20.12 -10.63 0.49
CA LEU A 793 -20.80 -11.36 1.57
C LEU A 793 -22.22 -10.83 1.83
N LEU A 794 -22.42 -9.51 1.82
CA LEU A 794 -23.75 -8.91 1.93
C LEU A 794 -24.66 -9.29 0.77
N TYR A 795 -24.13 -9.32 -0.46
CA TYR A 795 -24.87 -9.82 -1.61
C TYR A 795 -25.22 -11.31 -1.46
N GLN A 796 -24.30 -12.16 -0.99
CA GLN A 796 -24.60 -13.57 -0.78
C GLN A 796 -25.69 -13.78 0.27
N ALA A 797 -25.69 -13.00 1.36
CA ALA A 797 -26.71 -13.08 2.39
C ALA A 797 -28.08 -12.58 1.89
N THR A 798 -28.12 -11.38 1.30
CA THR A 798 -29.37 -10.65 1.01
C THR A 798 -29.90 -10.88 -0.41
N LYS A 799 -29.02 -11.22 -1.37
CA LYS A 799 -29.28 -11.21 -2.81
C LYS A 799 -29.83 -9.88 -3.34
N ASN A 800 -29.54 -8.79 -2.63
CA ASN A 800 -30.04 -7.47 -2.95
C ASN A 800 -29.26 -6.83 -4.13
N PRO A 801 -29.93 -6.38 -5.21
CA PRO A 801 -29.28 -5.77 -6.37
C PRO A 801 -28.41 -4.54 -6.06
N PHE A 802 -28.65 -3.85 -4.94
CA PHE A 802 -27.84 -2.73 -4.48
C PHE A 802 -26.33 -3.06 -4.47
N TYR A 803 -25.96 -4.25 -3.98
CA TYR A 803 -24.56 -4.65 -3.86
C TYR A 803 -23.90 -4.92 -5.23
N LEU A 804 -24.69 -5.32 -6.24
CA LEU A 804 -24.19 -5.44 -7.62
C LEU A 804 -23.86 -4.06 -8.21
N HIS A 805 -24.66 -3.03 -7.90
CA HIS A 805 -24.34 -1.64 -8.26
C HIS A 805 -23.09 -1.13 -7.56
N VAL A 806 -22.91 -1.47 -6.28
CA VAL A 806 -21.68 -1.13 -5.52
C VAL A 806 -20.47 -1.78 -6.19
N GLY A 807 -20.54 -3.07 -6.53
CA GLY A 807 -19.46 -3.77 -7.25
C GLY A 807 -19.16 -3.16 -8.63
N MET A 808 -20.19 -2.73 -9.35
CA MET A 808 -20.05 -2.05 -10.63
C MET A 808 -19.31 -0.72 -10.48
N ASP A 809 -19.69 0.09 -9.49
CA ASP A 809 -19.03 1.38 -9.21
C ASP A 809 -17.56 1.18 -8.82
N ILE A 810 -17.25 0.13 -8.05
CA ILE A 810 -15.88 -0.25 -7.68
C ILE A 810 -15.08 -0.65 -8.92
N LEU A 811 -15.57 -1.59 -9.72
CA LEU A 811 -14.92 -2.04 -10.96
C LEU A 811 -14.60 -0.88 -11.90
N GLN A 812 -15.59 -0.02 -12.15
CA GLN A 812 -15.43 1.13 -13.03
C GLN A 812 -14.43 2.15 -12.48
N SER A 813 -14.42 2.35 -11.16
CA SER A 813 -13.47 3.25 -10.50
C SER A 813 -12.03 2.73 -10.62
N LEU A 814 -11.81 1.43 -10.44
CA LEU A 814 -10.49 0.80 -10.57
C LEU A 814 -10.00 0.82 -12.03
N GLU A 815 -10.84 0.43 -12.99
CA GLU A 815 -10.51 0.53 -14.42
C GLU A 815 -10.13 1.95 -14.83
N LYS A 816 -10.87 2.95 -14.35
CA LYS A 816 -10.65 4.35 -14.71
C LYS A 816 -9.41 4.94 -14.03
N ASN A 817 -9.23 4.67 -12.73
CA ASN A 817 -8.29 5.43 -11.91
C ASN A 817 -6.96 4.70 -11.69
N ALA A 818 -6.97 3.36 -11.59
CA ALA A 818 -5.81 2.56 -11.19
C ALA A 818 -5.11 1.86 -12.36
N LYS A 819 -5.83 1.52 -13.44
CA LYS A 819 -5.24 0.83 -14.60
C LYS A 819 -4.13 1.65 -15.25
N VAL A 820 -3.01 1.00 -15.53
CA VAL A 820 -1.83 1.52 -16.22
C VAL A 820 -1.35 0.52 -17.28
N ARG A 821 -0.21 0.79 -17.92
CA ARG A 821 0.28 0.06 -19.09
C ARG A 821 0.39 -1.44 -18.87
N CYS A 822 0.92 -1.88 -17.72
CA CYS A 822 1.16 -3.29 -17.44
C CYS A 822 0.44 -3.81 -16.19
N GLY A 823 -0.67 -3.20 -15.78
CA GLY A 823 -1.41 -3.69 -14.61
C GLY A 823 -2.20 -2.60 -13.92
N TYR A 824 -2.42 -2.74 -12.61
CA TYR A 824 -3.15 -1.78 -11.80
C TYR A 824 -2.22 -1.18 -10.75
N ALA A 825 -2.08 0.13 -10.79
CA ALA A 825 -1.22 0.89 -9.91
C ALA A 825 -2.00 1.35 -8.68
N THR A 826 -1.37 1.21 -7.51
CA THR A 826 -1.76 1.87 -6.27
C THR A 826 -2.00 3.36 -6.47
N LEU A 827 -3.05 3.90 -5.86
CA LEU A 827 -3.30 5.35 -5.87
C LEU A 827 -2.53 6.00 -4.73
N HIS A 828 -1.54 6.83 -5.05
CA HIS A 828 -0.85 7.64 -4.04
C HIS A 828 -1.80 8.64 -3.37
N HIS A 829 -2.72 9.21 -4.17
CA HIS A 829 -3.64 10.25 -3.74
C HIS A 829 -5.04 10.02 -4.30
N VAL A 830 -6.00 9.62 -3.47
CA VAL A 830 -7.37 9.29 -3.91
C VAL A 830 -8.14 10.46 -4.51
N VAL A 831 -7.83 11.71 -4.14
CA VAL A 831 -8.46 12.91 -4.75
C VAL A 831 -7.82 13.24 -6.11
N GLU A 832 -6.50 13.46 -6.17
CA GLU A 832 -5.79 13.86 -7.39
C GLU A 832 -5.64 12.73 -8.42
N LYS A 833 -5.79 11.46 -8.01
CA LYS A 833 -5.59 10.27 -8.84
C LYS A 833 -4.15 10.05 -9.29
N SER A 834 -3.18 10.62 -8.57
CA SER A 834 -1.77 10.26 -8.73
C SER A 834 -1.54 8.82 -8.28
N LYS A 835 -0.57 8.16 -8.93
CA LYS A 835 -0.33 6.72 -8.83
C LYS A 835 1.07 6.46 -8.30
N GLU A 836 1.23 5.40 -7.53
CA GLU A 836 2.53 4.80 -7.22
C GLU A 836 2.75 3.58 -8.10
N ASP A 837 4.00 3.31 -8.45
CA ASP A 837 4.34 2.16 -9.27
C ASP A 837 4.38 0.87 -8.45
N ARG A 838 3.20 0.43 -7.98
CA ARG A 838 3.02 -0.75 -7.13
C ARG A 838 1.72 -1.45 -7.50
N MET A 839 1.76 -2.77 -7.69
CA MET A 839 0.58 -3.63 -7.74
C MET A 839 0.76 -4.73 -6.69
N GLU A 840 0.06 -4.56 -5.56
CA GLU A 840 0.16 -5.50 -4.45
C GLU A 840 -0.46 -6.86 -4.82
N SER A 841 0.15 -7.95 -4.35
CA SER A 841 -0.27 -9.34 -4.68
C SER A 841 -1.74 -9.62 -4.31
N PHE A 842 -2.23 -9.06 -3.20
CA PHE A 842 -3.64 -9.22 -2.76
C PHE A 842 -4.66 -8.64 -3.74
N PHE A 843 -4.27 -7.74 -4.65
CA PHE A 843 -5.18 -7.24 -5.68
C PHE A 843 -5.68 -8.39 -6.59
N LEU A 844 -4.77 -9.30 -6.95
CA LEU A 844 -5.10 -10.46 -7.78
C LEU A 844 -5.78 -11.55 -6.96
N SER A 845 -5.29 -11.84 -5.75
CA SER A 845 -5.84 -12.92 -4.93
C SER A 845 -7.19 -12.54 -4.29
N GLU A 846 -7.49 -11.28 -4.04
CA GLU A 846 -8.68 -10.87 -3.29
C GLU A 846 -9.60 -9.95 -4.07
N THR A 847 -9.15 -8.74 -4.39
CA THR A 847 -10.00 -7.71 -5.03
C THR A 847 -10.64 -8.24 -6.31
N CYS A 848 -9.83 -8.80 -7.21
CA CYS A 848 -10.33 -9.39 -8.46
C CYS A 848 -11.24 -10.60 -8.20
N LYS A 849 -10.89 -11.44 -7.22
CA LYS A 849 -11.65 -12.65 -6.87
C LYS A 849 -13.05 -12.30 -6.38
N TYR A 850 -13.17 -11.41 -5.39
CA TYR A 850 -14.46 -11.02 -4.83
C TYR A 850 -15.33 -10.27 -5.84
N LEU A 851 -14.74 -9.43 -6.72
CA LEU A 851 -15.47 -8.80 -7.82
C LEU A 851 -16.01 -9.84 -8.80
N TYR A 852 -15.19 -10.80 -9.22
CA TYR A 852 -15.63 -11.88 -10.11
C TYR A 852 -16.78 -12.70 -9.49
N LEU A 853 -16.61 -13.13 -8.23
CA LEU A 853 -17.62 -13.91 -7.51
C LEU A 853 -18.91 -13.14 -7.27
N LEU A 854 -18.86 -11.82 -7.07
CA LEU A 854 -20.05 -10.99 -6.90
C LEU A 854 -21.00 -11.07 -8.11
N PHE A 855 -20.46 -11.18 -9.33
CA PHE A 855 -21.26 -11.24 -10.56
C PHE A 855 -21.48 -12.66 -11.11
N ASP A 856 -20.78 -13.67 -10.57
CA ASP A 856 -20.89 -15.07 -10.99
C ASP A 856 -21.88 -15.88 -10.13
N GLU A 857 -23.18 -15.60 -10.24
CA GLU A 857 -24.21 -16.23 -9.39
C GLU A 857 -24.19 -17.77 -9.40
N ASP A 858 -23.86 -18.39 -10.54
CA ASP A 858 -23.86 -19.85 -10.72
C ASP A 858 -22.59 -20.54 -10.23
N ASN A 859 -21.63 -19.77 -9.68
CA ASN A 859 -20.35 -20.28 -9.21
C ASN A 859 -20.54 -21.43 -8.20
N PRO A 860 -19.73 -22.50 -8.27
CA PRO A 860 -19.76 -23.60 -7.31
C PRO A 860 -19.67 -23.16 -5.84
N LEU A 861 -19.00 -22.04 -5.54
CA LEU A 861 -18.89 -21.46 -4.20
C LEU A 861 -20.22 -20.98 -3.61
N HIS A 862 -21.20 -20.64 -4.46
CA HIS A 862 -22.49 -20.10 -4.01
C HIS A 862 -23.54 -21.19 -3.78
N ARG A 863 -23.27 -22.42 -4.20
CA ARG A 863 -24.23 -23.53 -4.09
C ARG A 863 -24.35 -23.97 -2.64
N SER A 864 -25.58 -24.12 -2.14
CA SER A 864 -25.86 -24.49 -0.74
C SER A 864 -25.22 -25.81 -0.29
N ASP A 865 -25.00 -26.72 -1.23
CA ASP A 865 -24.39 -28.03 -0.98
C ASP A 865 -22.86 -27.94 -0.78
N ASN A 866 -22.28 -26.81 -1.20
CA ASN A 866 -20.87 -26.48 -1.18
C ASN A 866 -20.61 -25.41 -0.11
N LYS A 867 -20.17 -25.84 1.08
CA LYS A 867 -19.87 -24.92 2.17
C LYS A 867 -18.39 -24.55 2.14
N TYR A 868 -18.10 -23.29 1.78
CA TYR A 868 -16.76 -22.73 1.76
C TYR A 868 -16.66 -21.50 2.65
N ILE A 869 -15.44 -21.21 3.08
CA ILE A 869 -15.09 -19.98 3.78
C ILE A 869 -13.76 -19.47 3.22
N PHE A 870 -13.56 -18.15 3.30
CA PHE A 870 -12.30 -17.52 2.92
C PHE A 870 -11.42 -17.32 4.15
N THR A 871 -10.10 -17.43 4.05
CA THR A 871 -9.16 -16.88 5.04
C THR A 871 -9.19 -15.34 5.01
N THR A 872 -8.36 -14.67 5.82
CA THR A 872 -8.27 -13.19 5.77
C THR A 872 -7.66 -12.71 4.45
N GLU A 873 -6.73 -13.49 3.88
CA GLU A 873 -6.12 -13.28 2.54
C GLU A 873 -6.97 -13.85 1.37
N GLY A 874 -8.26 -14.05 1.59
CA GLY A 874 -9.20 -14.52 0.55
C GLY A 874 -8.95 -15.94 0.02
N HIS A 875 -8.20 -16.80 0.71
CA HIS A 875 -7.97 -18.18 0.27
C HIS A 875 -9.19 -19.07 0.54
N VAL A 876 -9.60 -19.87 -0.46
CA VAL A 876 -10.80 -20.71 -0.39
C VAL A 876 -10.54 -21.98 0.41
N VAL A 877 -11.34 -22.22 1.45
CA VAL A 877 -11.26 -23.41 2.30
C VAL A 877 -12.64 -24.06 2.44
N PRO A 878 -12.80 -25.38 2.19
CA PRO A 878 -14.05 -26.08 2.40
C PRO A 878 -14.34 -26.28 3.89
N ILE A 879 -15.59 -26.09 4.29
CA ILE A 879 -16.11 -26.43 5.61
C ILE A 879 -16.45 -27.93 5.60
N ASP A 880 -15.46 -28.75 5.95
CA ASP A 880 -15.54 -30.20 5.91
C ASP A 880 -15.45 -30.81 7.32
N LYS A 881 -16.10 -31.96 7.52
CA LYS A 881 -16.04 -32.75 8.74
C LYS A 881 -14.60 -33.18 9.07
N ARG A 882 -13.74 -33.38 8.07
CA ARG A 882 -12.32 -33.75 8.28
C ARG A 882 -11.56 -32.73 9.14
N PHE A 883 -11.92 -31.45 9.07
CA PHE A 883 -11.29 -30.40 9.91
C PHE A 883 -11.87 -30.34 11.32
N ARG A 884 -12.99 -31.03 11.58
CA ARG A 884 -13.59 -31.13 12.92
C ARG A 884 -13.07 -32.33 13.71
N GLU A 885 -12.56 -33.35 13.02
CA GLU A 885 -11.98 -34.55 13.64
C GLU A 885 -10.50 -34.31 13.99
N LYS A 886 -10.07 -34.70 15.19
CA LYS A 886 -8.68 -34.59 15.67
C LYS A 886 -8.05 -35.98 15.66
N GLU A 887 -7.25 -36.30 14.65
CA GLU A 887 -6.62 -37.63 14.56
C GLU A 887 -5.69 -37.92 15.75
N TRP A 888 -4.99 -36.91 16.27
CA TRP A 888 -4.13 -37.05 17.45
C TRP A 888 -4.88 -37.35 18.75
N ASN A 889 -6.21 -37.14 18.83
CA ASN A 889 -6.98 -37.58 20.01
C ASN A 889 -7.00 -39.11 20.14
N LYS A 890 -6.85 -39.85 19.03
CA LYS A 890 -6.73 -41.32 19.04
C LYS A 890 -5.37 -41.77 19.55
N LEU A 891 -4.32 -40.96 19.36
CA LEU A 891 -2.96 -41.24 19.86
C LEU A 891 -2.88 -41.05 21.38
N PHE A 892 -3.44 -39.96 21.94
CA PHE A 892 -3.41 -39.69 23.39
C PHE A 892 -4.36 -40.56 24.22
N SER A 893 -5.35 -41.20 23.60
CA SER A 893 -6.26 -42.13 24.29
C SER A 893 -5.63 -43.52 24.50
N TYR A 894 -4.63 -43.90 23.70
CA TYR A 894 -3.90 -45.16 23.88
C TYR A 894 -2.85 -45.11 24.99
N GLU A 895 -2.25 -43.95 25.29
CA GLU A 895 -1.25 -43.81 26.36
C GLU A 895 -1.86 -43.82 27.77
N ASN A 896 -3.15 -43.52 27.92
CA ASN A 896 -3.79 -43.45 29.24
C ASN A 896 -4.53 -44.72 29.67
N GLY A 897 -4.54 -45.80 28.88
CA GLY A 897 -5.05 -47.11 29.32
C GLY A 897 -6.49 -47.15 29.84
N VAL A 898 -7.31 -46.13 29.55
CA VAL A 898 -8.73 -46.10 29.94
C VAL A 898 -9.56 -46.62 28.77
N LEU A 899 -10.14 -47.81 28.93
CA LEU A 899 -11.20 -48.29 28.03
C LEU A 899 -12.27 -47.21 27.89
N PRO A 900 -12.82 -46.95 26.69
CA PRO A 900 -13.90 -45.98 26.56
C PRO A 900 -15.12 -46.51 27.31
N GLU A 901 -15.44 -45.92 28.46
CA GLU A 901 -16.78 -46.03 29.01
C GLU A 901 -17.73 -45.50 27.95
N GLY A 902 -18.61 -46.39 27.48
CA GLY A 902 -19.70 -46.05 26.59
C GLY A 902 -20.61 -45.03 27.26
N THR A 903 -20.27 -43.75 27.11
CA THR A 903 -21.23 -42.68 27.24
C THR A 903 -22.14 -42.81 26.03
N GLN A 904 -23.29 -43.45 26.27
CA GLN A 904 -24.46 -43.24 25.43
C GLN A 904 -24.70 -41.74 25.39
N SER A 905 -24.16 -41.08 24.36
CA SER A 905 -24.68 -39.83 23.87
C SER A 905 -26.12 -40.12 23.47
N ARG A 906 -27.04 -39.99 24.43
CA ARG A 906 -28.40 -39.59 24.09
C ARG A 906 -28.22 -38.22 23.46
N SER A 907 -28.08 -38.22 22.14
CA SER A 907 -28.39 -37.07 21.32
C SER A 907 -29.67 -36.49 21.90
N PRO A 908 -29.67 -35.22 22.34
CA PRO A 908 -30.93 -34.53 22.58
C PRO A 908 -31.79 -34.76 21.33
N PRO A 909 -33.10 -35.01 21.44
CA PRO A 909 -33.94 -35.03 20.26
C PRO A 909 -33.61 -33.74 19.51
N ALA A 910 -33.30 -33.87 18.22
CA ALA A 910 -32.99 -32.74 17.36
C ALA A 910 -34.10 -31.71 17.56
N SER A 911 -33.85 -30.73 18.43
CA SER A 911 -34.69 -29.57 18.50
C SER A 911 -34.49 -28.95 17.14
N ASN A 912 -35.59 -28.82 16.39
CA ASN A 912 -35.66 -28.04 15.19
C ASN A 912 -35.23 -26.60 15.53
N ILE A 913 -33.94 -26.36 15.63
CA ILE A 913 -33.32 -25.05 15.55
C ILE A 913 -32.77 -24.97 14.12
N SER A 914 -33.66 -25.17 13.16
CA SER A 914 -33.51 -24.61 11.82
C SER A 914 -34.13 -23.21 11.83
N ASN A 915 -33.68 -22.36 12.76
CA ASN A 915 -33.95 -20.93 12.67
C ASN A 915 -32.73 -20.23 12.07
N CYS A 916 -32.24 -20.75 10.94
CA CYS A 916 -31.74 -19.84 9.90
C CYS A 916 -32.99 -19.17 9.33
N ASN A 917 -33.51 -18.16 10.03
CA ASN A 917 -34.64 -17.39 9.54
C ASN A 917 -34.25 -16.87 8.16
N ARG A 918 -34.96 -17.34 7.13
CA ARG A 918 -34.78 -16.85 5.77
C ARG A 918 -34.92 -15.34 5.83
N ILE A 919 -33.90 -14.61 5.38
CA ILE A 919 -33.94 -13.15 5.32
C ILE A 919 -35.27 -12.72 4.68
N PRO A 920 -36.06 -11.84 5.34
CA PRO A 920 -37.38 -11.44 4.84
C PRO A 920 -37.32 -10.98 3.38
N GLU A 921 -38.33 -11.30 2.58
CA GLU A 921 -38.35 -10.94 1.15
C GLU A 921 -38.23 -9.43 0.90
N GLU A 922 -38.68 -8.61 1.86
CA GLU A 922 -38.50 -7.16 1.84
C GLU A 922 -37.02 -6.74 1.77
N GLN A 923 -36.12 -7.44 2.48
CA GLN A 923 -34.68 -7.14 2.46
C GLN A 923 -33.99 -7.61 1.15
N ARG A 924 -34.67 -8.42 0.33
CA ARG A 924 -34.14 -8.88 -0.97
C ARG A 924 -34.38 -7.89 -2.10
N TYR A 925 -35.47 -7.13 -2.04
CA TYR A 925 -35.93 -6.29 -3.16
C TYR A 925 -36.14 -4.81 -2.80
N ALA A 926 -36.22 -4.45 -1.52
CA ALA A 926 -36.21 -3.05 -1.08
C ALA A 926 -34.77 -2.52 -0.97
N LEU A 927 -34.59 -1.21 -0.87
CA LEU A 927 -33.28 -0.65 -0.54
C LEU A 927 -32.81 -1.20 0.81
N PRO A 928 -31.53 -1.60 0.95
CA PRO A 928 -30.97 -2.03 2.24
C PRO A 928 -31.12 -0.98 3.34
N LEU A 929 -31.07 0.30 2.95
CA LEU A 929 -31.33 1.45 3.81
C LEU A 929 -32.50 2.27 3.28
N LYS A 930 -33.39 2.74 4.17
CA LYS A 930 -34.36 3.77 3.79
C LYS A 930 -33.60 5.01 3.33
N SER A 931 -34.06 5.66 2.28
CA SER A 931 -33.29 6.71 1.61
C SER A 931 -32.98 7.92 2.49
N ILE A 932 -33.79 8.20 3.51
CA ILE A 932 -33.46 9.23 4.51
C ILE A 932 -32.14 8.93 5.22
N TYR A 933 -31.88 7.66 5.55
CA TYR A 933 -30.65 7.23 6.19
C TYR A 933 -29.48 7.18 5.21
N MET A 934 -29.74 6.84 3.95
CA MET A 934 -28.72 6.92 2.89
C MET A 934 -28.25 8.37 2.67
N LYS A 935 -29.20 9.33 2.63
CA LYS A 935 -28.89 10.77 2.54
C LYS A 935 -28.13 11.29 3.75
N GLN A 936 -28.46 10.80 4.94
CA GLN A 936 -27.71 11.15 6.16
C GLN A 936 -26.26 10.66 6.10
N ILE A 937 -26.03 9.43 5.62
CA ILE A 937 -24.68 8.89 5.42
C ILE A 937 -23.92 9.72 4.39
N ASP A 938 -24.56 10.03 3.24
CA ASP A 938 -23.96 10.86 2.20
C ASP A 938 -23.52 12.23 2.79
N HIS A 939 -24.38 12.92 3.55
CA HIS A 939 -24.03 14.17 4.23
C HIS A 939 -22.88 14.00 5.25
N MET A 940 -22.87 12.90 6.01
CA MET A 940 -21.79 12.62 6.97
C MET A 940 -20.43 12.44 6.30
N VAL A 941 -20.40 11.98 5.05
CA VAL A 941 -19.16 11.84 4.28
C VAL A 941 -18.90 13.04 3.36
N GLY A 942 -19.62 14.15 3.49
CA GLY A 942 -19.45 15.35 2.66
C GLY A 942 -19.86 15.15 1.20
N LEU A 943 -20.77 14.20 0.92
CA LEU A 943 -21.54 14.14 -0.31
C LEU A 943 -22.81 14.97 -0.08
N PHE A 944 -22.91 16.11 -0.75
CA PHE A 944 -24.02 17.10 -0.71
C PHE A 944 -23.98 18.14 0.40
#